data_AF-A0A8H5I961-F1
#
_entry.id   AF-A0A8H5I961-F1
#
_cell.length_a   1.000
_cell.length_b   1.000
_cell.length_c   1.000
_cell.angle_alpha   90.00
_cell.angle_beta   90.00
_cell.angle_gamma   90.00
#
_symmetry.space_group_name_H-M   'P 1'
#
loop_
_entity.id
_entity.type
_entity.pdbx_description
1 polymer ?
#
loop_
_entity_poly.entity_id
_entity_poly.type
_entity_poly.pdbx_seq_one_letter_code
_entity_poly.pdbx_strand_id
1 'polypeptide(L)'
;MKRNLDSFLKDHHSLTSNSTPSPKVKVKVKVKVPGPPAKVPRSKSKSKSSMVTTTFQLTSKEQQLRRLLLDVAKEIDESGKAPEPIVLRWAGGWVRDKLLDIQSHDIDVAINAMTGVTFAQAMCDYCERPEAMSKHSIGPADIGSLHNVARNPEKSKHLETAMVKMFGLDLDFVNLRKETYTEDSRNPQMEFGTAEEDARRRDATVNALFYNLHDDRVEDFTGGLADMEAKIIRTPLEPFQTFMDDPLRVLRLVRFASRLQFTIDASTRRYMADPKVLEALRAKISRERVGVELEKMLKGDHPFEALQLIHELQLFHAIFTDPTQENLPVPDISRWAVAYTCLDELLKDRDSTSIAGRLITSTDATYSAWNLAALSPWMTVEEPPHPRRKANALPLVAIVSREGFKAPNRLSSIVAASHRNRDEILKLKRAVCNGESYIQERDRFGMAIRKWDTPAGTWRLQVLNSLLVEALETLTAWRQGESAEQSNFLAGWKSFLDHLAKLDVYEVTTLEKLLDGGKLAKALGGIKPGKWTGPALDVPEAFYLKIQRSLFIFLLHQHSTNHNMPATGSDTVLGALKGLLGPSNTALLHDVSDHSELLTEAAVASLSILCSKYRITLDQVTLVKLTAVTDPQDPWTTAQAAAAASKVLSEHLEGESLNEFITNAVLQKHLKPLFMKSSSRITASGRPSQYDMVDDRSRPVIEVQSWRTQAPWAEATIQWTVNMSTTSLIKQHWPLFLPVLLALVESESTKTKARGLMTTREFMNRCPAQVLQNTGIGRVFADVIFPLLLYLPSVTPEDESTTILMPAYDVLIKLAQATGDTNSIERRRLFDKILRDGVFAGYFHASQHTRVVRVLLQKATAVINGLGIYTTKHLTPLLSMVSLVMTDPFAVSYPPTLMAATQTMSAIITNTWPRIQGTEHMENVARILSLCWLNVSEEIEHEASRTSADINTLSQELAHAARILQALWDHDASERPAKLSEALKQEPRLSTLFPKMLAEG
;
A
#
# COMPACT_ATOMS: atom_id res chain seq x y z
N MET A 1 26.03 33.01 26.49
CA MET A 1 26.04 34.29 27.24
C MET A 1 25.10 35.23 26.48
N LYS A 2 23.94 35.63 26.97
CA LYS A 2 23.63 36.56 28.10
C LYS A 2 24.02 38.02 27.77
N ARG A 3 23.02 38.93 27.87
CA ARG A 3 23.01 40.39 27.61
C ARG A 3 22.93 40.78 26.12
N ASN A 4 22.17 41.78 25.66
CA ASN A 4 21.03 42.58 26.15
C ASN A 4 20.30 43.10 24.86
N LEU A 5 19.02 43.46 24.76
CA LEU A 5 17.91 43.66 25.71
C LEU A 5 18.11 44.77 26.76
N ASP A 6 18.10 46.05 26.34
CA ASP A 6 18.04 47.21 27.27
C ASP A 6 17.73 48.58 26.57
N SER A 7 16.70 48.70 25.71
CA SER A 7 16.34 50.05 25.17
C SER A 7 14.89 50.33 24.73
N PHE A 8 13.92 49.40 24.89
CA PHE A 8 12.55 49.63 24.40
C PHE A 8 11.45 49.64 25.49
N LEU A 9 11.82 49.78 26.77
CA LEU A 9 10.86 49.89 27.88
C LEU A 9 11.31 50.90 28.93
N LYS A 10 10.75 52.11 28.82
CA LYS A 10 10.65 53.24 29.77
C LYS A 10 9.84 54.31 29.00
N ASP A 11 8.73 54.85 29.49
CA ASP A 11 8.48 55.33 30.85
C ASP A 11 7.01 55.13 31.32
N HIS A 12 6.86 54.82 32.62
CA HIS A 12 6.00 55.46 33.64
C HIS A 12 4.48 55.75 33.40
N HIS A 13 3.57 55.71 34.39
CA HIS A 13 3.72 55.54 35.85
C HIS A 13 2.48 54.89 36.52
N SER A 14 2.75 54.00 37.48
CA SER A 14 1.97 53.57 38.67
C SER A 14 0.63 54.22 39.07
N LEU A 15 -0.27 53.41 39.68
CA LEU A 15 -0.62 53.57 41.11
C LEU A 15 -1.20 52.28 41.76
N THR A 16 -0.92 52.15 43.05
CA THR A 16 -1.31 51.13 44.08
C THR A 16 -2.74 51.35 44.60
N SER A 17 -3.43 50.51 45.40
CA SER A 17 -3.36 49.10 45.84
C SER A 17 -4.61 48.78 46.72
N ASN A 18 -4.78 47.50 47.11
CA ASN A 18 -5.49 46.99 48.31
C ASN A 18 -7.01 46.64 48.31
N SER A 19 -7.24 45.43 48.83
CA SER A 19 -8.23 45.00 49.83
C SER A 19 -9.68 44.57 49.48
N THR A 20 -9.87 43.25 49.67
CA THR A 20 -10.99 42.53 50.31
C THR A 20 -12.29 42.18 49.55
N PRO A 21 -12.96 41.05 49.92
CA PRO A 21 -13.93 40.37 49.04
C PRO A 21 -15.36 40.25 49.63
N SER A 22 -16.21 39.47 48.93
CA SER A 22 -17.58 39.00 49.31
C SER A 22 -18.71 39.99 48.93
N PRO A 23 -20.01 39.58 48.82
CA PRO A 23 -20.68 38.53 49.58
C PRO A 23 -21.37 37.39 48.79
N LYS A 24 -21.76 36.35 49.55
CA LYS A 24 -22.60 35.21 49.12
C LYS A 24 -24.09 35.59 49.15
N VAL A 25 -24.88 35.16 48.18
CA VAL A 25 -26.36 35.19 48.26
C VAL A 25 -26.88 33.79 48.64
N LYS A 26 -27.66 33.72 49.72
CA LYS A 26 -28.42 32.52 50.13
C LYS A 26 -29.86 32.65 49.65
N VAL A 27 -30.36 31.70 48.88
CA VAL A 27 -31.80 31.55 48.65
C VAL A 27 -32.35 30.48 49.59
N LYS A 28 -33.34 30.85 50.41
CA LYS A 28 -34.13 29.92 51.23
C LYS A 28 -35.44 29.62 50.51
N VAL A 29 -35.77 28.35 50.32
CA VAL A 29 -37.15 27.91 50.04
C VAL A 29 -37.55 26.94 51.15
N LYS A 30 -38.68 27.23 51.82
CA LYS A 30 -39.32 26.35 52.80
C LYS A 30 -40.39 25.51 52.09
N VAL A 31 -40.35 24.19 52.22
CA VAL A 31 -41.56 23.35 52.05
C VAL A 31 -41.67 22.35 53.20
N LYS A 32 -42.88 22.24 53.74
CA LYS A 32 -43.32 21.43 54.88
C LYS A 32 -42.88 19.95 54.82
N VAL A 33 -42.48 19.43 55.99
CA VAL A 33 -42.46 18.00 56.31
C VAL A 33 -43.71 17.67 57.13
N PRO A 34 -44.52 16.63 56.78
CA PRO A 34 -45.56 16.10 57.66
C PRO A 34 -44.96 15.22 58.77
N GLY A 35 -45.52 15.30 59.98
CA GLY A 35 -45.05 14.53 61.14
C GLY A 35 -45.40 13.03 61.09
N PRO A 36 -44.80 12.21 61.97
CA PRO A 36 -44.95 10.75 61.96
C PRO A 36 -46.24 10.29 62.68
N PRO A 37 -46.98 9.30 62.13
CA PRO A 37 -48.06 8.65 62.84
C PRO A 37 -47.57 7.44 63.68
N ALA A 38 -48.04 7.42 64.94
CA ALA A 38 -48.33 6.28 65.83
C ALA A 38 -47.43 5.02 65.87
N LYS A 39 -46.94 4.71 67.09
CA LYS A 39 -46.45 3.38 67.50
C LYS A 39 -47.61 2.48 67.95
N VAL A 40 -47.74 1.25 67.41
CA VAL A 40 -48.22 0.04 68.13
C VAL A 40 -47.63 -1.23 67.45
N PRO A 41 -47.66 -2.43 68.06
CA PRO A 41 -46.57 -2.98 68.86
C PRO A 41 -45.74 -4.07 68.17
N ARG A 42 -44.50 -4.28 68.65
CA ARG A 42 -43.65 -5.43 68.26
C ARG A 42 -44.15 -6.73 68.91
N SER A 43 -44.67 -7.66 68.11
CA SER A 43 -44.80 -9.07 68.51
C SER A 43 -43.42 -9.75 68.52
N LYS A 44 -42.94 -10.19 69.68
CA LYS A 44 -41.71 -10.99 69.79
C LYS A 44 -41.99 -12.46 69.48
N SER A 45 -41.77 -12.90 68.24
CA SER A 45 -41.61 -14.33 67.92
C SER A 45 -40.14 -14.63 67.65
N LYS A 46 -39.44 -15.21 68.64
CA LYS A 46 -38.11 -15.80 68.43
C LYS A 46 -38.28 -17.14 67.69
N SER A 47 -38.26 -17.14 66.36
CA SER A 47 -38.01 -18.36 65.61
C SER A 47 -36.53 -18.72 65.73
N LYS A 48 -36.21 -19.83 66.40
CA LYS A 48 -34.87 -20.43 66.32
C LYS A 48 -34.66 -20.87 64.88
N SER A 49 -33.60 -20.41 64.24
CA SER A 49 -33.15 -20.98 62.96
C SER A 49 -32.73 -22.43 63.21
N SER A 50 -33.36 -23.38 62.51
CA SER A 50 -32.91 -24.76 62.45
C SER A 50 -31.90 -24.88 61.31
N MET A 51 -30.63 -25.13 61.63
CA MET A 51 -29.61 -25.46 60.63
C MET A 51 -30.04 -26.74 59.88
N VAL A 52 -30.14 -26.65 58.56
CA VAL A 52 -30.43 -27.79 57.68
C VAL A 52 -29.09 -28.43 57.29
N THR A 53 -28.81 -29.62 57.80
CA THR A 53 -27.54 -30.30 57.60
C THR A 53 -27.55 -31.17 56.35
N THR A 54 -26.83 -30.73 55.31
CA THR A 54 -26.51 -31.53 54.12
C THR A 54 -25.03 -31.92 54.15
N THR A 55 -24.70 -33.12 53.69
CA THR A 55 -23.32 -33.61 53.53
C THR A 55 -23.14 -34.19 52.12
N PHE A 56 -21.92 -34.16 51.58
CA PHE A 56 -21.61 -34.73 50.27
C PHE A 56 -20.22 -35.36 50.24
N GLN A 57 -19.98 -36.27 49.29
CA GLN A 57 -18.74 -37.03 49.22
C GLN A 57 -17.60 -36.19 48.61
N LEU A 58 -16.46 -36.13 49.29
CA LEU A 58 -15.25 -35.51 48.77
C LEU A 58 -14.51 -36.48 47.84
N THR A 59 -13.87 -35.96 46.79
CA THR A 59 -12.96 -36.78 45.97
C THR A 59 -11.74 -37.23 46.77
N SER A 60 -11.02 -38.25 46.29
CA SER A 60 -9.80 -38.75 46.96
C SER A 60 -8.76 -37.64 47.21
N LYS A 61 -8.59 -36.73 46.25
CA LYS A 61 -7.70 -35.55 46.36
C LYS A 61 -8.22 -34.52 47.37
N GLU A 62 -9.51 -34.23 47.36
CA GLU A 62 -10.11 -33.30 48.33
C GLU A 62 -10.05 -33.88 49.76
N GLN A 63 -10.25 -35.17 49.93
CA GLN A 63 -10.10 -35.85 51.23
C GLN A 63 -8.62 -35.95 51.68
N GLN A 64 -7.66 -35.93 50.75
CA GLN A 64 -6.22 -35.79 51.03
C GLN A 64 -5.88 -34.36 51.50
N LEU A 65 -6.36 -33.35 50.76
CA LEU A 65 -6.21 -31.94 51.09
C LEU A 65 -6.85 -31.60 52.44
N ARG A 66 -8.09 -32.04 52.69
CA ARG A 66 -8.79 -31.81 53.94
C ARG A 66 -7.98 -32.33 55.14
N ARG A 67 -7.45 -33.56 55.05
CA ARG A 67 -6.61 -34.14 56.12
C ARG A 67 -5.37 -33.27 56.40
N LEU A 68 -4.69 -32.81 55.34
CA LEU A 68 -3.55 -31.91 55.48
C LEU A 68 -3.94 -30.59 56.16
N LEU A 69 -5.00 -29.94 55.72
CA LEU A 69 -5.47 -28.67 56.28
C LEU A 69 -5.85 -28.79 57.76
N LEU A 70 -6.50 -29.89 58.16
CA LEU A 70 -6.87 -30.15 59.55
C LEU A 70 -5.65 -30.45 60.45
N ASP A 71 -4.68 -31.21 59.95
CA ASP A 71 -3.44 -31.49 60.69
C ASP A 71 -2.59 -30.22 60.89
N VAL A 72 -2.56 -29.32 59.88
CA VAL A 72 -1.92 -28.00 60.00
C VAL A 72 -2.64 -27.11 61.01
N ALA A 73 -3.99 -27.03 60.95
CA ALA A 73 -4.77 -26.27 61.93
C ALA A 73 -4.52 -26.76 63.37
N LYS A 74 -4.50 -28.09 63.55
CA LYS A 74 -4.22 -28.71 64.85
C LYS A 74 -2.83 -28.33 65.39
N GLU A 75 -1.77 -28.36 64.57
CA GLU A 75 -0.45 -27.96 65.03
C GLU A 75 -0.40 -26.47 65.42
N ILE A 76 -1.08 -25.60 64.66
CA ILE A 76 -1.14 -24.17 64.97
C ILE A 76 -1.84 -23.94 66.32
N ASP A 77 -2.97 -24.63 66.57
CA ASP A 77 -3.69 -24.59 67.85
C ASP A 77 -2.82 -25.13 69.02
N GLU A 78 -2.16 -26.28 68.84
CA GLU A 78 -1.23 -26.86 69.83
C GLU A 78 -0.02 -25.95 70.11
N SER A 79 0.41 -25.15 69.13
CA SER A 79 1.50 -24.18 69.29
C SER A 79 1.10 -22.87 69.97
N GLY A 80 -0.19 -22.66 70.26
CA GLY A 80 -0.69 -21.45 70.94
C GLY A 80 -0.56 -20.16 70.13
N LYS A 81 -0.37 -20.25 68.80
CA LYS A 81 -0.16 -19.09 67.90
C LYS A 81 -1.45 -18.39 67.48
N ALA A 82 -2.61 -19.01 67.68
CA ALA A 82 -3.93 -18.46 67.35
C ALA A 82 -4.64 -17.91 68.61
N PRO A 83 -5.44 -16.82 68.48
CA PRO A 83 -6.17 -16.23 69.60
C PRO A 83 -7.40 -17.06 70.05
N GLU A 84 -7.91 -17.91 69.16
CA GLU A 84 -8.99 -18.87 69.38
C GLU A 84 -8.75 -20.11 68.49
N PRO A 85 -9.37 -21.28 68.78
CA PRO A 85 -9.16 -22.49 67.99
C PRO A 85 -9.52 -22.31 66.51
N ILE A 86 -8.71 -22.85 65.61
CA ILE A 86 -8.88 -22.69 64.17
C ILE A 86 -10.00 -23.58 63.64
N VAL A 87 -11.04 -22.95 63.11
CA VAL A 87 -12.16 -23.60 62.41
C VAL A 87 -12.06 -23.30 60.91
N LEU A 88 -11.64 -24.30 60.14
CA LEU A 88 -11.51 -24.21 58.69
C LEU A 88 -12.81 -24.53 57.96
N ARG A 89 -13.12 -23.73 56.94
CA ARG A 89 -14.25 -23.93 56.04
C ARG A 89 -13.78 -23.82 54.59
N TRP A 90 -14.36 -24.63 53.70
CA TRP A 90 -14.39 -24.29 52.27
C TRP A 90 -15.62 -23.43 51.99
N ALA A 91 -15.49 -22.38 51.18
CA ALA A 91 -16.51 -21.34 51.08
C ALA A 91 -17.03 -21.12 49.65
N GLY A 92 -18.27 -20.62 49.57
CA GLY A 92 -18.82 -19.97 48.39
C GLY A 92 -18.90 -20.83 47.14
N GLY A 93 -18.16 -20.43 46.10
CA GLY A 93 -18.33 -20.96 44.74
C GLY A 93 -18.13 -22.46 44.63
N TRP A 94 -17.11 -23.00 45.32
CA TRP A 94 -16.83 -24.43 45.33
C TRP A 94 -17.96 -25.23 46.01
N VAL A 95 -18.50 -24.75 47.13
CA VAL A 95 -19.58 -25.45 47.86
C VAL A 95 -20.84 -25.50 47.01
N ARG A 96 -21.19 -24.38 46.35
CA ARG A 96 -22.29 -24.31 45.38
C ARG A 96 -22.10 -25.30 44.24
N ASP A 97 -20.94 -25.25 43.58
CA ASP A 97 -20.68 -26.05 42.39
C ASP A 97 -20.67 -27.55 42.72
N LYS A 98 -20.14 -27.94 43.89
CA LYS A 98 -20.25 -29.32 44.40
C LYS A 98 -21.68 -29.79 44.65
N LEU A 99 -22.54 -28.95 45.21
CA LEU A 99 -23.95 -29.27 45.42
C LEU A 99 -24.74 -29.38 44.10
N LEU A 100 -24.23 -28.80 43.01
CA LEU A 100 -24.81 -28.87 41.66
C LEU A 100 -24.12 -29.91 40.75
N ASP A 101 -23.23 -30.75 41.28
CA ASP A 101 -22.38 -31.71 40.54
C ASP A 101 -21.51 -31.06 39.43
N ILE A 102 -21.15 -29.80 39.63
CA ILE A 102 -20.24 -29.03 38.77
C ILE A 102 -18.82 -29.16 39.34
N GLN A 103 -17.86 -29.54 38.49
CA GLN A 103 -16.45 -29.61 38.91
C GLN A 103 -15.87 -28.21 39.11
N SER A 104 -15.28 -27.97 40.29
CA SER A 104 -14.49 -26.78 40.61
C SER A 104 -13.12 -27.20 41.13
N HIS A 105 -12.08 -26.50 40.67
CA HIS A 105 -10.69 -26.69 41.12
C HIS A 105 -10.20 -25.54 41.99
N ASP A 106 -10.89 -24.40 41.96
CA ASP A 106 -10.67 -23.24 42.83
C ASP A 106 -11.40 -23.48 44.16
N ILE A 107 -10.71 -23.33 45.29
CA ILE A 107 -11.23 -23.52 46.66
C ILE A 107 -10.88 -22.31 47.54
N ASP A 108 -11.91 -21.56 47.95
CA ASP A 108 -11.78 -20.54 49.01
C ASP A 108 -11.67 -21.22 50.38
N VAL A 109 -10.51 -21.15 51.05
CA VAL A 109 -10.32 -21.65 52.42
C VAL A 109 -10.52 -20.51 53.43
N ALA A 110 -11.68 -20.50 54.09
CA ALA A 110 -12.07 -19.50 55.07
C ALA A 110 -11.66 -19.88 56.51
N ILE A 111 -10.96 -18.95 57.18
CA ILE A 111 -10.35 -19.12 58.51
C ILE A 111 -10.92 -18.08 59.48
N ASN A 112 -11.25 -18.48 60.71
CA ASN A 112 -11.76 -17.56 61.77
C ASN A 112 -10.64 -16.76 62.47
N ALA A 113 -9.60 -17.45 62.95
CA ALA A 113 -8.74 -16.92 64.02
C ALA A 113 -7.50 -16.13 63.54
N MET A 114 -7.13 -16.21 62.26
CA MET A 114 -5.88 -15.63 61.73
C MET A 114 -5.98 -15.25 60.25
N THR A 115 -4.94 -14.59 59.72
CA THR A 115 -4.93 -14.16 58.30
C THR A 115 -4.59 -15.33 57.37
N GLY A 116 -5.11 -15.29 56.15
CA GLY A 116 -4.86 -16.33 55.15
C GLY A 116 -3.38 -16.53 54.84
N VAL A 117 -2.59 -15.45 54.84
CA VAL A 117 -1.13 -15.51 54.63
C VAL A 117 -0.42 -16.22 55.79
N THR A 118 -0.79 -15.94 57.05
CA THR A 118 -0.17 -16.63 58.20
C THR A 118 -0.46 -18.13 58.20
N PHE A 119 -1.68 -18.53 57.80
CA PHE A 119 -2.04 -19.94 57.68
C PHE A 119 -1.33 -20.63 56.51
N ALA A 120 -1.28 -19.98 55.34
CA ALA A 120 -0.62 -20.52 54.15
C ALA A 120 0.89 -20.73 54.36
N GLN A 121 1.57 -19.79 55.04
CA GLN A 121 2.97 -19.97 55.40
C GLN A 121 3.15 -21.17 56.34
N ALA A 122 2.34 -21.27 57.41
CA ALA A 122 2.40 -22.40 58.34
C ALA A 122 2.09 -23.75 57.65
N MET A 123 1.21 -23.76 56.62
CA MET A 123 0.96 -24.94 55.79
C MET A 123 2.20 -25.32 54.96
N CYS A 124 2.89 -24.36 54.36
CA CYS A 124 4.15 -24.62 53.64
C CYS A 124 5.24 -25.15 54.58
N ASP A 125 5.46 -24.50 55.73
CA ASP A 125 6.42 -24.91 56.76
C ASP A 125 6.13 -26.32 57.32
N TYR A 126 4.87 -26.75 57.29
CA TYR A 126 4.45 -28.12 57.63
C TYR A 126 4.78 -29.11 56.50
N CYS A 127 4.47 -28.75 55.24
CA CYS A 127 4.68 -29.60 54.07
C CYS A 127 6.15 -29.86 53.74
N GLU A 128 7.09 -29.00 54.17
CA GLU A 128 8.53 -29.22 54.00
C GLU A 128 9.09 -30.34 54.90
N ARG A 129 8.34 -30.82 55.91
CA ARG A 129 8.83 -31.82 56.87
C ARG A 129 8.75 -33.25 56.31
N PRO A 130 9.82 -34.06 56.45
CA PRO A 130 9.82 -35.46 55.99
C PRO A 130 8.68 -36.32 56.56
N GLU A 131 8.27 -36.13 57.82
CA GLU A 131 7.14 -36.88 58.37
C GLU A 131 5.81 -36.50 57.70
N ALA A 132 5.60 -35.21 57.42
CA ALA A 132 4.38 -34.69 56.79
C ALA A 132 4.27 -35.14 55.32
N MET A 133 5.36 -35.07 54.56
CA MET A 133 5.41 -35.55 53.17
C MET A 133 5.02 -37.03 53.06
N SER A 134 5.53 -37.87 53.96
CA SER A 134 5.19 -39.30 54.02
C SER A 134 3.73 -39.52 54.42
N LYS A 135 3.27 -38.88 55.51
CA LYS A 135 1.92 -39.01 56.07
C LYS A 135 0.81 -38.59 55.10
N HIS A 136 1.04 -37.53 54.33
CA HIS A 136 0.06 -36.97 53.38
C HIS A 136 0.33 -37.36 51.92
N SER A 137 1.32 -38.21 51.66
CA SER A 137 1.71 -38.66 50.30
C SER A 137 1.95 -37.49 49.34
N ILE A 138 2.75 -36.52 49.78
CA ILE A 138 3.07 -35.31 49.02
C ILE A 138 4.28 -35.58 48.11
N GLY A 139 4.11 -35.48 46.79
CA GLY A 139 5.18 -35.58 45.82
C GLY A 139 5.86 -34.23 45.50
N PRO A 140 7.05 -34.24 44.86
CA PRO A 140 7.77 -33.01 44.50
C PRO A 140 7.04 -32.08 43.52
N ALA A 141 5.98 -32.56 42.88
CA ALA A 141 5.16 -31.80 41.93
C ALA A 141 3.79 -31.38 42.51
N ASP A 142 3.47 -31.77 43.75
CA ASP A 142 2.17 -31.47 44.37
C ASP A 142 2.14 -30.10 45.07
N ILE A 143 3.30 -29.56 45.45
CA ILE A 143 3.45 -28.23 46.04
C ILE A 143 3.80 -27.22 44.94
N GLY A 144 2.86 -26.33 44.62
CA GLY A 144 3.12 -25.18 43.75
C GLY A 144 3.79 -24.02 44.48
N SER A 145 4.26 -23.01 43.74
CA SER A 145 4.85 -21.79 44.31
C SER A 145 3.82 -20.97 45.10
N LEU A 146 4.15 -20.63 46.35
CA LEU A 146 3.39 -19.70 47.19
C LEU A 146 3.38 -18.30 46.54
N HIS A 147 2.21 -17.85 46.07
CA HIS A 147 2.05 -16.51 45.52
C HIS A 147 1.36 -15.58 46.53
N ASN A 148 2.18 -14.84 47.29
CA ASN A 148 1.69 -13.78 48.16
C ASN A 148 1.21 -12.57 47.34
N VAL A 149 -0.09 -12.29 47.37
CA VAL A 149 -0.64 -11.07 46.77
C VAL A 149 -0.32 -9.89 47.69
N ALA A 150 0.78 -9.21 47.43
CA ALA A 150 1.22 -8.07 48.22
C ALA A 150 0.19 -6.92 48.25
N ARG A 151 0.11 -6.28 49.41
CA ARG A 151 -0.78 -5.18 49.80
C ARG A 151 -0.88 -4.08 48.72
N ASN A 152 -1.94 -4.13 47.91
CA ASN A 152 -2.10 -3.26 46.73
C ASN A 152 -2.91 -1.99 47.07
N PRO A 153 -2.34 -0.77 46.97
CA PRO A 153 -3.00 0.46 47.44
C PRO A 153 -4.36 0.78 46.81
N GLU A 154 -4.60 0.37 45.57
CA GLU A 154 -5.85 0.68 44.84
C GLU A 154 -6.94 -0.40 44.99
N LYS A 155 -6.59 -1.62 45.43
CA LYS A 155 -7.52 -2.77 45.51
C LYS A 155 -7.99 -3.09 46.93
N SER A 156 -8.15 -2.06 47.76
CA SER A 156 -8.39 -2.09 49.22
C SER A 156 -7.12 -2.27 50.05
N LYS A 157 -6.91 -1.38 51.03
CA LYS A 157 -5.69 -1.28 51.86
C LYS A 157 -5.44 -2.44 52.85
N HIS A 158 -6.28 -3.49 52.80
CA HIS A 158 -6.43 -4.49 53.88
C HIS A 158 -6.60 -5.96 53.45
N LEU A 159 -6.60 -6.31 52.14
CA LEU A 159 -6.56 -7.73 51.75
C LEU A 159 -5.12 -8.25 51.68
N GLU A 160 -4.79 -9.15 52.61
CA GLU A 160 -3.67 -10.09 52.51
C GLU A 160 -4.25 -11.48 52.28
N THR A 161 -4.17 -11.96 51.04
CA THR A 161 -4.63 -13.29 50.62
C THR A 161 -3.46 -14.05 50.01
N ALA A 162 -3.31 -15.32 50.41
CA ALA A 162 -2.31 -16.21 49.86
C ALA A 162 -2.98 -17.20 48.90
N MET A 163 -2.40 -17.36 47.71
CA MET A 163 -2.82 -18.36 46.73
C MET A 163 -1.78 -19.47 46.68
N VAL A 164 -2.20 -20.73 46.83
CA VAL A 164 -1.31 -21.90 46.83
C VAL A 164 -1.93 -23.01 45.99
N LYS A 165 -1.14 -23.58 45.07
CA LYS A 165 -1.56 -24.77 44.33
C LYS A 165 -1.12 -26.03 45.07
N MET A 166 -2.06 -26.91 45.42
CA MET A 166 -1.80 -28.15 46.17
C MET A 166 -2.55 -29.33 45.57
N PHE A 167 -1.87 -30.45 45.30
CA PHE A 167 -2.43 -31.67 44.68
C PHE A 167 -3.12 -31.44 43.30
N GLY A 168 -2.83 -30.31 42.66
CA GLY A 168 -3.47 -29.84 41.43
C GLY A 168 -4.74 -29.00 41.61
N LEU A 169 -5.13 -28.68 42.85
CA LEU A 169 -6.21 -27.75 43.21
C LEU A 169 -5.61 -26.36 43.50
N ASP A 170 -6.34 -25.30 43.21
CA ASP A 170 -5.92 -23.91 43.46
C ASP A 170 -6.65 -23.38 44.71
N LEU A 171 -5.88 -22.97 45.73
CA LEU A 171 -6.38 -22.66 47.06
C LEU A 171 -6.18 -21.18 47.41
N ASP A 172 -7.29 -20.49 47.71
CA ASP A 172 -7.29 -19.09 48.12
C ASP A 172 -7.58 -19.00 49.63
N PHE A 173 -6.56 -18.69 50.42
CA PHE A 173 -6.70 -18.55 51.87
C PHE A 173 -7.24 -17.16 52.25
N VAL A 174 -8.41 -17.14 52.89
CA VAL A 174 -9.14 -15.93 53.26
C VAL A 174 -9.54 -15.96 54.74
N ASN A 175 -9.49 -14.82 55.43
CA ASN A 175 -10.04 -14.70 56.77
C ASN A 175 -11.53 -14.34 56.73
N LEU A 176 -12.32 -14.90 57.64
CA LEU A 176 -13.70 -14.50 57.89
C LEU A 176 -13.71 -13.05 58.38
N ARG A 177 -14.54 -12.22 57.77
CA ARG A 177 -14.53 -10.78 58.04
C ARG A 177 -15.90 -10.14 58.03
N LYS A 178 -16.01 -9.09 58.82
CA LYS A 178 -17.11 -8.13 58.85
C LYS A 178 -16.71 -6.90 58.06
N GLU A 179 -17.59 -6.43 57.18
CA GLU A 179 -17.36 -5.26 56.32
C GLU A 179 -18.33 -4.15 56.72
N THR A 180 -17.82 -2.97 57.07
CA THR A 180 -18.62 -1.77 57.34
C THR A 180 -18.35 -0.72 56.27
N TYR A 181 -19.39 -0.33 55.54
CA TYR A 181 -19.33 0.66 54.45
C TYR A 181 -19.68 2.07 54.95
N THR A 182 -19.11 3.09 54.33
CA THR A 182 -19.49 4.50 54.55
C THR A 182 -20.05 5.09 53.24
N GLU A 183 -20.96 6.06 53.32
CA GLU A 183 -21.71 6.55 52.14
C GLU A 183 -20.78 7.02 51.00
N ASP A 184 -19.64 7.63 51.36
CA ASP A 184 -18.63 8.20 50.46
C ASP A 184 -17.52 7.23 50.01
N SER A 185 -17.37 6.04 50.60
CA SER A 185 -16.27 5.11 50.30
C SER A 185 -16.75 3.71 49.90
N ARG A 186 -16.32 3.26 48.71
CA ARG A 186 -16.49 1.87 48.26
C ARG A 186 -15.68 0.87 49.09
N ASN A 187 -14.54 1.28 49.65
CA ASN A 187 -13.69 0.38 50.43
C ASN A 187 -14.26 0.28 51.86
N PRO A 188 -14.74 -0.89 52.31
CA PRO A 188 -15.24 -1.05 53.66
C PRO A 188 -14.08 -1.06 54.66
N GLN A 189 -14.38 -0.69 55.91
CA GLN A 189 -13.55 -1.06 57.05
C GLN A 189 -13.77 -2.55 57.34
N MET A 190 -12.66 -3.28 57.54
CA MET A 190 -12.65 -4.75 57.70
C MET A 190 -12.21 -5.11 59.12
N GLU A 191 -13.01 -5.92 59.79
CA GLU A 191 -12.73 -6.52 61.09
C GLU A 191 -12.84 -8.05 60.99
N PHE A 192 -12.20 -8.80 61.90
CA PHE A 192 -12.46 -10.24 62.01
C PHE A 192 -13.94 -10.45 62.36
N GLY A 193 -14.59 -11.39 61.67
CA GLY A 193 -16.04 -11.61 61.77
C GLY A 193 -16.40 -13.08 61.85
N THR A 194 -17.62 -13.36 62.29
CA THR A 194 -18.17 -14.72 62.32
C THR A 194 -18.51 -15.24 60.92
N ALA A 195 -18.67 -16.55 60.78
CA ALA A 195 -19.09 -17.17 59.50
C ALA A 195 -20.48 -16.64 59.04
N GLU A 196 -21.39 -16.34 59.97
CA GLU A 196 -22.68 -15.72 59.65
C GLU A 196 -22.55 -14.27 59.15
N GLU A 197 -21.66 -13.46 59.73
CA GLU A 197 -21.38 -12.11 59.26
C GLU A 197 -20.70 -12.12 57.88
N ASP A 198 -19.78 -13.07 57.65
CA ASP A 198 -19.16 -13.28 56.33
C ASP A 198 -20.17 -13.80 55.29
N ALA A 199 -21.12 -14.65 55.69
CA ALA A 199 -22.21 -15.12 54.83
C ALA A 199 -23.08 -13.95 54.35
N ARG A 200 -23.54 -13.12 55.30
CA ARG A 200 -24.49 -12.02 55.03
C ARG A 200 -23.92 -10.92 54.15
N ARG A 201 -22.61 -10.67 54.19
CA ARG A 201 -21.96 -9.68 53.32
C ARG A 201 -21.70 -10.17 51.90
N ARG A 202 -21.97 -11.43 51.53
CA ARG A 202 -21.73 -11.99 50.18
C ARG A 202 -22.78 -11.53 49.16
N ASP A 203 -22.54 -11.83 47.89
CA ASP A 203 -23.33 -11.33 46.77
C ASP A 203 -24.68 -12.04 46.60
N ALA A 204 -24.71 -13.38 46.67
CA ALA A 204 -25.91 -14.19 46.59
C ALA A 204 -25.98 -15.26 47.70
N THR A 205 -27.19 -15.64 48.11
CA THR A 205 -27.45 -16.69 49.12
C THR A 205 -26.79 -18.02 48.72
N VAL A 206 -26.93 -18.42 47.46
CA VAL A 206 -26.27 -19.62 46.88
C VAL A 206 -24.73 -19.56 46.90
N ASN A 207 -24.11 -18.40 47.11
CA ASN A 207 -22.66 -18.21 47.26
C ASN A 207 -22.22 -17.94 48.71
N ALA A 208 -23.16 -17.94 49.65
CA ALA A 208 -22.95 -17.67 51.08
C ALA A 208 -22.91 -18.97 51.92
N LEU A 209 -22.75 -20.10 51.24
CA LEU A 209 -22.61 -21.43 51.83
C LEU A 209 -21.16 -21.70 52.25
N PHE A 210 -21.01 -22.45 53.33
CA PHE A 210 -19.72 -22.97 53.80
C PHE A 210 -19.79 -24.48 53.97
N TYR A 211 -18.66 -25.16 53.80
CA TYR A 211 -18.48 -26.57 54.16
C TYR A 211 -17.44 -26.65 55.28
N ASN A 212 -17.85 -27.05 56.47
CA ASN A 212 -17.00 -27.11 57.65
C ASN A 212 -16.14 -28.39 57.61
N LEU A 213 -14.81 -28.21 57.61
CA LEU A 213 -13.88 -29.33 57.45
C LEU A 213 -13.80 -30.22 58.70
N HIS A 214 -14.22 -29.73 59.87
CA HIS A 214 -14.09 -30.46 61.13
C HIS A 214 -15.20 -31.48 61.35
N ASP A 215 -16.44 -31.19 60.92
CA ASP A 215 -17.61 -32.06 61.14
C ASP A 215 -18.35 -32.49 59.86
N ASP A 216 -17.78 -32.21 58.68
CA ASP A 216 -18.24 -32.64 57.35
C ASP A 216 -19.64 -32.14 56.95
N ARG A 217 -19.98 -30.91 57.33
CA ARG A 217 -21.31 -30.33 57.13
C ARG A 217 -21.32 -29.06 56.31
N VAL A 218 -22.36 -28.92 55.48
CA VAL A 218 -22.71 -27.63 54.89
C VAL A 218 -23.39 -26.75 55.94
N GLU A 219 -22.84 -25.56 56.16
CA GLU A 219 -23.41 -24.49 56.97
C GLU A 219 -24.07 -23.45 56.04
N ASP A 220 -25.38 -23.23 56.22
CA ASP A 220 -26.14 -22.19 55.53
C ASP A 220 -26.76 -21.21 56.54
N PHE A 221 -26.29 -19.96 56.49
CA PHE A 221 -26.76 -18.87 57.36
C PHE A 221 -27.76 -17.93 56.67
N THR A 222 -28.10 -18.19 55.41
CA THR A 222 -28.79 -17.21 54.52
C THR A 222 -29.99 -17.79 53.74
N GLY A 223 -30.17 -19.11 53.73
CA GLY A 223 -31.20 -19.79 52.94
C GLY A 223 -30.74 -20.18 51.53
N GLY A 224 -29.43 -20.18 51.28
CA GLY A 224 -28.83 -20.53 49.99
C GLY A 224 -29.13 -21.95 49.52
N LEU A 225 -29.36 -22.92 50.41
CA LEU A 225 -29.76 -24.27 50.03
C LEU A 225 -31.18 -24.31 49.44
N ALA A 226 -32.13 -23.62 50.09
CA ALA A 226 -33.51 -23.55 49.62
C ALA A 226 -33.63 -22.73 48.32
N ASP A 227 -32.86 -21.64 48.19
CA ASP A 227 -32.78 -20.87 46.95
C ASP A 227 -32.14 -21.67 45.82
N MET A 228 -31.17 -22.54 46.11
CA MET A 228 -30.56 -23.42 45.11
C MET A 228 -31.53 -24.49 44.60
N GLU A 229 -32.29 -25.14 45.49
CA GLU A 229 -33.35 -26.09 45.13
C GLU A 229 -34.44 -25.40 44.28
N ALA A 230 -34.82 -24.17 44.63
CA ALA A 230 -35.78 -23.37 43.88
C ALA A 230 -35.24 -22.74 42.58
N LYS A 231 -33.93 -22.86 42.29
CA LYS A 231 -33.22 -22.19 41.19
C LYS A 231 -33.39 -20.66 41.20
N ILE A 232 -33.17 -20.05 42.36
CA ILE A 232 -33.30 -18.61 42.62
C ILE A 232 -31.93 -18.00 42.97
N ILE A 233 -31.65 -16.82 42.40
CA ILE A 233 -30.58 -15.92 42.82
C ILE A 233 -31.20 -14.79 43.67
N ARG A 234 -30.90 -14.78 44.98
CA ARG A 234 -31.31 -13.74 45.93
C ARG A 234 -30.09 -13.18 46.67
N THR A 235 -30.13 -11.92 47.08
CA THR A 235 -29.13 -11.30 47.97
C THR A 235 -29.33 -11.74 49.43
N PRO A 236 -28.27 -12.01 50.22
CA PRO A 236 -28.40 -12.40 51.64
C PRO A 236 -28.99 -11.32 52.55
N LEU A 237 -28.81 -10.05 52.17
CA LEU A 237 -29.38 -8.87 52.84
C LEU A 237 -30.37 -8.17 51.90
N GLU A 238 -30.98 -7.10 52.41
CA GLU A 238 -31.88 -6.25 51.65
C GLU A 238 -31.20 -5.79 50.33
N PRO A 239 -31.84 -5.99 49.15
CA PRO A 239 -31.13 -5.82 47.88
C PRO A 239 -30.65 -4.39 47.61
N PHE A 240 -31.41 -3.35 47.98
CA PHE A 240 -31.00 -1.97 47.75
C PHE A 240 -29.72 -1.63 48.52
N GLN A 241 -29.64 -1.94 49.81
CA GLN A 241 -28.42 -1.80 50.60
C GLN A 241 -27.27 -2.61 49.99
N THR A 242 -27.52 -3.87 49.65
CA THR A 242 -26.52 -4.77 49.06
C THR A 242 -25.89 -4.19 47.79
N PHE A 243 -26.69 -3.56 46.92
CA PHE A 243 -26.20 -2.94 45.70
C PHE A 243 -25.61 -1.54 45.92
N MET A 244 -25.98 -0.81 46.96
CA MET A 244 -25.34 0.47 47.30
C MET A 244 -23.95 0.28 47.93
N ASP A 245 -23.73 -0.84 48.62
CA ASP A 245 -22.45 -1.23 49.26
C ASP A 245 -21.38 -1.66 48.23
N ASP A 246 -21.69 -2.59 47.31
CA ASP A 246 -20.86 -2.85 46.11
C ASP A 246 -21.74 -3.05 44.86
N PRO A 247 -21.97 -1.99 44.07
CA PRO A 247 -22.79 -2.06 42.86
C PRO A 247 -22.35 -3.11 41.82
N LEU A 248 -21.10 -3.57 41.84
CA LEU A 248 -20.64 -4.67 40.97
C LEU A 248 -21.44 -5.96 41.18
N ARG A 249 -22.03 -6.16 42.37
CA ARG A 249 -22.90 -7.30 42.66
C ARG A 249 -24.02 -7.45 41.63
N VAL A 250 -24.56 -6.35 41.09
CA VAL A 250 -25.57 -6.39 40.03
C VAL A 250 -25.10 -7.21 38.82
N LEU A 251 -23.89 -6.92 38.30
CA LEU A 251 -23.31 -7.67 37.18
C LEU A 251 -22.96 -9.12 37.55
N ARG A 252 -22.56 -9.35 38.80
CA ARG A 252 -22.28 -10.70 39.31
C ARG A 252 -23.55 -11.55 39.40
N LEU A 253 -24.67 -10.98 39.86
CA LEU A 253 -25.96 -11.67 39.90
C LEU A 253 -26.46 -12.00 38.49
N VAL A 254 -26.31 -11.09 37.51
CA VAL A 254 -26.59 -11.40 36.09
C VAL A 254 -25.74 -12.58 35.61
N ARG A 255 -24.43 -12.58 35.91
CA ARG A 255 -23.54 -13.69 35.55
C ARG A 255 -23.90 -15.01 36.24
N PHE A 256 -24.33 -15.00 37.50
CA PHE A 256 -24.75 -16.22 38.18
C PHE A 256 -26.09 -16.74 37.64
N ALA A 257 -27.04 -15.84 37.37
CA ALA A 257 -28.32 -16.18 36.76
C ALA A 257 -28.12 -16.88 35.41
N SER A 258 -27.31 -16.32 34.51
CA SER A 258 -27.02 -16.94 33.20
C SER A 258 -26.14 -18.19 33.31
N ARG A 259 -25.05 -18.20 34.10
CA ARG A 259 -24.19 -19.40 34.25
C ARG A 259 -24.93 -20.60 34.82
N LEU A 260 -25.85 -20.38 35.76
CA LEU A 260 -26.55 -21.46 36.46
C LEU A 260 -27.95 -21.74 35.89
N GLN A 261 -28.40 -20.92 34.93
CA GLN A 261 -29.79 -20.86 34.44
C GLN A 261 -30.82 -20.71 35.59
N PHE A 262 -30.52 -19.83 36.54
CA PHE A 262 -31.35 -19.54 37.71
C PHE A 262 -32.09 -18.21 37.53
N THR A 263 -33.30 -18.12 38.10
CA THR A 263 -34.12 -16.90 38.06
C THR A 263 -33.70 -15.92 39.16
N ILE A 264 -33.73 -14.61 38.88
CA ILE A 264 -33.44 -13.59 39.90
C ILE A 264 -34.71 -13.32 40.70
N ASP A 265 -34.61 -13.34 42.04
CA ASP A 265 -35.73 -13.03 42.95
C ASP A 265 -36.42 -11.70 42.59
N ALA A 266 -37.74 -11.64 42.63
CA ALA A 266 -38.51 -10.49 42.16
C ALA A 266 -38.18 -9.17 42.92
N SER A 267 -37.84 -9.25 44.21
CA SER A 267 -37.41 -8.09 45.00
C SER A 267 -36.01 -7.64 44.59
N THR A 268 -35.08 -8.58 44.45
CA THR A 268 -33.72 -8.33 43.97
C THR A 268 -33.74 -7.73 42.56
N ARG A 269 -34.50 -8.32 41.63
CA ARG A 269 -34.66 -7.87 40.24
C ARG A 269 -35.15 -6.43 40.14
N ARG A 270 -36.13 -6.06 40.98
CA ARG A 270 -36.67 -4.69 41.03
C ARG A 270 -35.60 -3.66 41.39
N TYR A 271 -34.75 -3.94 42.36
CA TYR A 271 -33.71 -3.00 42.80
C TYR A 271 -32.47 -2.99 41.88
N MET A 272 -32.19 -4.05 41.12
CA MET A 272 -31.15 -4.04 40.09
C MET A 272 -31.43 -3.01 38.99
N ALA A 273 -32.71 -2.74 38.70
CA ALA A 273 -33.15 -1.74 37.73
C ALA A 273 -33.48 -0.37 38.37
N ASP A 274 -33.17 -0.14 39.66
CA ASP A 274 -33.41 1.16 40.29
C ASP A 274 -32.40 2.20 39.75
N PRO A 275 -32.84 3.40 39.32
CA PRO A 275 -31.94 4.42 38.77
C PRO A 275 -30.76 4.79 39.68
N LYS A 276 -30.91 4.73 41.01
CA LYS A 276 -29.81 5.01 41.95
C LYS A 276 -28.76 3.90 41.94
N VAL A 277 -29.19 2.66 41.81
CA VAL A 277 -28.30 1.49 41.72
C VAL A 277 -27.56 1.48 40.39
N LEU A 278 -28.25 1.80 39.28
CA LEU A 278 -27.64 1.96 37.96
C LEU A 278 -26.60 3.09 37.95
N GLU A 279 -26.90 4.25 38.56
CA GLU A 279 -25.95 5.35 38.66
C GLU A 279 -24.78 5.01 39.61
N ALA A 280 -25.02 4.31 40.71
CA ALA A 280 -23.94 3.83 41.58
C ALA A 280 -23.02 2.82 40.86
N LEU A 281 -23.56 1.95 40.00
CA LEU A 281 -22.79 1.05 39.13
C LEU A 281 -22.00 1.82 38.06
N ARG A 282 -22.56 2.89 37.51
CA ARG A 282 -21.87 3.78 36.55
C ARG A 282 -20.72 4.55 37.21
N ALA A 283 -20.95 5.16 38.37
CA ALA A 283 -20.03 6.10 39.00
C ALA A 283 -19.02 5.46 39.98
N LYS A 284 -19.43 4.49 40.82
CA LYS A 284 -18.56 3.93 41.89
C LYS A 284 -17.65 2.78 41.43
N ILE A 285 -17.88 2.21 40.24
CA ILE A 285 -17.21 0.98 39.79
C ILE A 285 -16.21 1.28 38.67
N SER A 286 -14.95 0.82 38.85
CA SER A 286 -13.93 0.93 37.81
C SER A 286 -14.29 0.09 36.58
N ARG A 287 -13.94 0.60 35.40
CA ARG A 287 -14.37 0.04 34.10
C ARG A 287 -13.70 -1.31 33.82
N GLU A 288 -12.53 -1.56 34.40
CA GLU A 288 -11.82 -2.85 34.38
C GLU A 288 -12.62 -3.94 35.11
N ARG A 289 -13.24 -3.62 36.26
CA ARG A 289 -14.07 -4.59 37.01
C ARG A 289 -15.38 -4.90 36.29
N VAL A 290 -15.96 -3.92 35.58
CA VAL A 290 -17.08 -4.14 34.66
C VAL A 290 -16.67 -5.07 33.52
N GLY A 291 -15.51 -4.79 32.89
CA GLY A 291 -14.93 -5.63 31.83
C GLY A 291 -14.71 -7.08 32.23
N VAL A 292 -14.18 -7.34 33.43
CA VAL A 292 -13.94 -8.73 33.91
C VAL A 292 -15.24 -9.50 34.12
N GLU A 293 -16.30 -8.90 34.68
CA GLU A 293 -17.57 -9.61 34.85
C GLU A 293 -18.27 -9.80 33.48
N LEU A 294 -18.18 -8.83 32.57
CA LEU A 294 -18.68 -8.95 31.18
C LEU A 294 -17.93 -10.05 30.39
N GLU A 295 -16.61 -10.10 30.48
CA GLU A 295 -15.79 -11.13 29.85
C GLU A 295 -16.19 -12.52 30.33
N LYS A 296 -16.40 -12.69 31.64
CA LYS A 296 -16.88 -13.96 32.22
C LYS A 296 -18.32 -14.31 31.81
N MET A 297 -19.18 -13.32 31.55
CA MET A 297 -20.52 -13.54 31.00
C MET A 297 -20.47 -14.01 29.54
N LEU A 298 -19.69 -13.32 28.69
CA LEU A 298 -19.64 -13.60 27.24
C LEU A 298 -18.72 -14.78 26.85
N LYS A 299 -17.90 -15.27 27.77
CA LYS A 299 -17.15 -16.55 27.66
C LYS A 299 -17.88 -17.74 28.29
N GLY A 300 -18.95 -17.51 29.06
CA GLY A 300 -19.73 -18.58 29.67
C GLY A 300 -20.64 -19.29 28.66
N ASP A 301 -21.38 -20.29 29.14
CA ASP A 301 -22.19 -21.19 28.30
C ASP A 301 -23.49 -20.53 27.79
N HIS A 302 -24.02 -19.54 28.52
CA HIS A 302 -25.30 -18.85 28.22
C HIS A 302 -25.14 -17.32 28.02
N PRO A 303 -24.35 -16.88 27.02
CA PRO A 303 -24.11 -15.45 26.76
C PRO A 303 -25.36 -14.72 26.20
N PHE A 304 -26.26 -15.43 25.52
CA PHE A 304 -27.56 -14.90 25.11
C PHE A 304 -28.39 -14.43 26.31
N GLU A 305 -28.58 -15.30 27.31
CA GLU A 305 -29.32 -15.00 28.54
C GLU A 305 -28.68 -13.82 29.31
N ALA A 306 -27.34 -13.75 29.34
CA ALA A 306 -26.64 -12.64 29.96
C ALA A 306 -26.93 -11.29 29.27
N LEU A 307 -26.92 -11.23 27.94
CA LEU A 307 -27.26 -10.02 27.19
C LEU A 307 -28.75 -9.67 27.29
N GLN A 308 -29.64 -10.67 27.31
CA GLN A 308 -31.06 -10.47 27.57
C GLN A 308 -31.31 -9.86 28.95
N LEU A 309 -30.68 -10.38 30.01
CA LEU A 309 -30.78 -9.82 31.35
C LEU A 309 -30.19 -8.40 31.44
N ILE A 310 -29.08 -8.10 30.75
CA ILE A 310 -28.53 -6.74 30.66
C ILE A 310 -29.53 -5.78 29.98
N HIS A 311 -30.24 -6.24 28.94
CA HIS A 311 -31.26 -5.46 28.25
C HIS A 311 -32.48 -5.20 29.15
N GLU A 312 -33.07 -6.26 29.73
CA GLU A 312 -34.27 -6.18 30.58
C GLU A 312 -34.05 -5.34 31.85
N LEU A 313 -32.84 -5.36 32.42
CA LEU A 313 -32.47 -4.58 33.61
C LEU A 313 -31.95 -3.16 33.28
N GLN A 314 -32.01 -2.74 32.02
CA GLN A 314 -31.52 -1.42 31.55
C GLN A 314 -30.04 -1.14 31.85
N LEU A 315 -29.23 -2.20 31.98
CA LEU A 315 -27.80 -2.11 32.32
C LEU A 315 -26.90 -1.64 31.17
N PHE A 316 -27.44 -1.50 29.95
CA PHE A 316 -26.65 -1.16 28.75
C PHE A 316 -25.76 0.07 28.95
N HIS A 317 -26.31 1.21 29.40
CA HIS A 317 -25.53 2.45 29.60
C HIS A 317 -24.60 2.40 30.82
N ALA A 318 -24.83 1.48 31.77
CA ALA A 318 -23.93 1.28 32.91
C ALA A 318 -22.67 0.46 32.52
N ILE A 319 -22.73 -0.31 31.44
CA ILE A 319 -21.66 -1.19 30.93
C ILE A 319 -20.99 -0.60 29.68
N PHE A 320 -21.78 -0.22 28.68
CA PHE A 320 -21.32 0.19 27.35
C PHE A 320 -21.37 1.71 27.17
N THR A 321 -21.02 2.50 28.18
CA THR A 321 -20.88 3.96 28.03
C THR A 321 -19.76 4.44 28.95
N ASP A 322 -18.93 5.36 28.47
CA ASP A 322 -17.90 6.00 29.27
C ASP A 322 -18.56 7.01 30.23
N PRO A 323 -18.46 6.82 31.57
CA PRO A 323 -19.07 7.74 32.52
C PRO A 323 -18.38 9.11 32.55
N THR A 324 -17.15 9.24 32.04
CA THR A 324 -16.35 10.47 32.11
C THR A 324 -16.62 11.47 30.99
N GLN A 325 -17.41 11.10 29.98
CA GLN A 325 -17.74 11.95 28.84
C GLN A 325 -19.21 12.36 28.86
N GLU A 326 -19.47 13.62 29.19
CA GLU A 326 -20.83 14.16 29.41
C GLU A 326 -21.66 14.34 28.13
N ASN A 327 -21.01 14.44 26.96
CA ASN A 327 -21.63 14.80 25.67
C ASN A 327 -21.56 13.68 24.60
N LEU A 328 -21.61 12.41 25.00
CA LEU A 328 -21.70 11.31 24.03
C LEU A 328 -23.12 11.17 23.47
N PRO A 329 -23.28 10.91 22.15
CA PRO A 329 -24.57 10.54 21.59
C PRO A 329 -25.07 9.22 22.20
N VAL A 330 -26.38 9.11 22.40
CA VAL A 330 -27.01 7.92 23.00
C VAL A 330 -27.48 6.99 21.87
N PRO A 331 -27.01 5.73 21.80
CA PRO A 331 -27.48 4.77 20.79
C PRO A 331 -28.94 4.36 21.00
N ASP A 332 -29.65 4.11 19.90
CA ASP A 332 -30.98 3.48 19.94
C ASP A 332 -30.85 1.99 20.29
N ILE A 333 -31.25 1.63 21.51
CA ILE A 333 -31.26 0.24 22.00
C ILE A 333 -32.60 -0.48 21.77
N SER A 334 -33.62 0.18 21.21
CA SER A 334 -34.99 -0.38 21.07
C SER A 334 -35.03 -1.72 20.32
N ARG A 335 -34.14 -1.88 19.34
CA ARG A 335 -34.02 -3.09 18.52
C ARG A 335 -32.81 -3.96 18.90
N TRP A 336 -32.08 -3.67 19.98
CA TRP A 336 -30.84 -4.38 20.33
C TRP A 336 -31.01 -5.91 20.45
N ALA A 337 -32.20 -6.35 20.88
CA ALA A 337 -32.58 -7.77 20.90
C ALA A 337 -32.44 -8.49 19.55
N VAL A 338 -32.63 -7.78 18.43
CA VAL A 338 -32.45 -8.34 17.08
C VAL A 338 -31.04 -8.88 16.89
N ALA A 339 -30.01 -8.14 17.33
CA ALA A 339 -28.61 -8.51 17.09
C ALA A 339 -28.18 -9.74 17.91
N TYR A 340 -28.47 -9.78 19.22
CA TYR A 340 -28.06 -10.93 20.04
C TYR A 340 -28.92 -12.18 19.81
N THR A 341 -30.20 -12.02 19.45
CA THR A 341 -31.05 -13.18 19.07
C THR A 341 -30.68 -13.71 17.69
N CYS A 342 -30.33 -12.84 16.73
CA CYS A 342 -29.75 -13.26 15.45
C CYS A 342 -28.49 -14.08 15.65
N LEU A 343 -27.58 -13.64 16.54
CA LEU A 343 -26.35 -14.40 16.80
C LEU A 343 -26.63 -15.75 17.48
N ASP A 344 -27.59 -15.81 18.41
CA ASP A 344 -28.00 -17.07 19.04
C ASP A 344 -28.52 -18.10 18.02
N GLU A 345 -29.48 -17.71 17.18
CA GLU A 345 -30.01 -18.58 16.12
C GLU A 345 -28.92 -19.03 15.14
N LEU A 346 -28.04 -18.11 14.73
CA LEU A 346 -26.92 -18.46 13.85
C LEU A 346 -25.97 -19.48 14.48
N LEU A 347 -25.75 -19.45 15.80
CA LEU A 347 -24.83 -20.35 16.50
C LEU A 347 -25.39 -21.76 16.74
N LYS A 348 -26.69 -21.99 16.49
CA LYS A 348 -27.33 -23.33 16.53
C LYS A 348 -26.94 -24.19 15.32
N ASP A 349 -26.74 -23.58 14.15
CA ASP A 349 -26.23 -24.24 12.95
C ASP A 349 -24.74 -23.96 12.76
N ARG A 350 -23.89 -24.93 13.11
CA ARG A 350 -22.42 -24.86 12.95
C ARG A 350 -21.88 -25.64 11.75
N ASP A 351 -22.73 -26.02 10.79
CA ASP A 351 -22.27 -26.71 9.59
C ASP A 351 -21.28 -25.83 8.82
N SER A 352 -20.29 -26.45 8.16
CA SER A 352 -19.27 -25.73 7.36
C SER A 352 -19.85 -24.93 6.19
N THR A 353 -21.12 -25.19 5.84
CA THR A 353 -21.87 -24.44 4.83
C THR A 353 -22.76 -23.34 5.41
N SER A 354 -22.93 -23.27 6.74
CA SER A 354 -23.73 -22.26 7.43
C SER A 354 -23.01 -20.92 7.52
N ILE A 355 -23.76 -19.86 7.85
CA ILE A 355 -23.21 -18.51 8.06
C ILE A 355 -22.24 -18.52 9.26
N ALA A 356 -22.61 -19.18 10.38
CA ALA A 356 -21.75 -19.24 11.55
C ALA A 356 -20.53 -20.14 11.33
N GLY A 357 -20.68 -21.32 10.71
CA GLY A 357 -19.55 -22.21 10.44
C GLY A 357 -18.47 -21.60 9.54
N ARG A 358 -18.85 -20.69 8.62
CA ARG A 358 -17.91 -19.97 7.75
C ARG A 358 -17.26 -18.73 8.39
N LEU A 359 -17.96 -18.05 9.31
CA LEU A 359 -17.50 -16.78 9.90
C LEU A 359 -16.92 -16.92 11.32
N ILE A 360 -17.34 -17.93 12.09
CA ILE A 360 -17.00 -18.13 13.50
C ILE A 360 -16.24 -19.45 13.65
N THR A 361 -14.95 -19.42 13.33
CA THR A 361 -14.10 -20.62 13.20
C THR A 361 -13.45 -21.09 14.52
N SER A 362 -13.67 -20.38 15.64
CA SER A 362 -13.07 -20.72 16.94
C SER A 362 -13.89 -20.23 18.15
N THR A 363 -13.53 -20.71 19.35
CA THR A 363 -14.07 -20.22 20.63
C THR A 363 -13.76 -18.75 20.87
N ASP A 364 -12.52 -18.30 20.59
CA ASP A 364 -12.11 -16.89 20.56
C ASP A 364 -12.97 -16.02 19.63
N ALA A 365 -13.29 -16.55 18.44
CA ALA A 365 -14.17 -15.90 17.48
C ALA A 365 -15.62 -15.83 18.00
N THR A 366 -16.08 -16.86 18.72
CA THR A 366 -17.41 -16.89 19.35
C THR A 366 -17.52 -15.81 20.44
N TYR A 367 -16.51 -15.69 21.32
CA TYR A 367 -16.42 -14.62 22.31
C TYR A 367 -16.41 -13.22 21.66
N SER A 368 -15.66 -13.08 20.57
CA SER A 368 -15.60 -11.83 19.81
C SER A 368 -16.94 -11.49 19.14
N ALA A 369 -17.64 -12.49 18.60
CA ALA A 369 -18.98 -12.33 18.02
C ALA A 369 -20.01 -11.82 19.05
N TRP A 370 -20.02 -12.37 20.27
CA TRP A 370 -20.89 -11.90 21.35
C TRP A 370 -20.61 -10.45 21.75
N ASN A 371 -19.34 -10.05 21.80
CA ASN A 371 -18.98 -8.64 22.02
C ASN A 371 -19.42 -7.72 20.86
N LEU A 372 -19.37 -8.21 19.61
CA LEU A 372 -19.83 -7.46 18.43
C LEU A 372 -21.36 -7.33 18.41
N ALA A 373 -22.11 -8.34 18.86
CA ALA A 373 -23.55 -8.24 19.08
C ALA A 373 -23.90 -7.26 20.22
N ALA A 374 -23.15 -7.33 21.33
CA ALA A 374 -23.33 -6.43 22.47
C ALA A 374 -23.08 -4.95 22.11
N LEU A 375 -22.06 -4.67 21.29
CA LEU A 375 -21.72 -3.32 20.81
C LEU A 375 -22.52 -2.87 19.57
N SER A 376 -23.41 -3.69 19.02
CA SER A 376 -24.13 -3.36 17.78
C SER A 376 -24.93 -2.03 17.82
N PRO A 377 -25.56 -1.58 18.94
CA PRO A 377 -26.24 -0.28 18.96
C PRO A 377 -25.29 0.92 18.81
N TRP A 378 -24.01 0.77 19.20
CA TRP A 378 -23.01 1.80 18.99
C TRP A 378 -22.45 1.84 17.56
N MET A 379 -22.71 0.82 16.74
CA MET A 379 -22.33 0.78 15.32
C MET A 379 -23.31 1.57 14.42
N THR A 380 -24.52 1.86 14.90
CA THR A 380 -25.53 2.64 14.16
C THR A 380 -25.52 4.13 14.52
N VAL A 381 -24.60 4.58 15.37
CA VAL A 381 -24.50 5.99 15.78
C VAL A 381 -23.65 6.75 14.77
N GLU A 382 -24.27 7.68 14.04
CA GLU A 382 -23.55 8.57 13.14
C GLU A 382 -22.57 9.49 13.90
N GLU A 383 -21.31 9.50 13.49
CA GLU A 383 -20.30 10.38 14.08
C GLU A 383 -20.39 11.79 13.47
N PRO A 384 -20.49 12.88 14.27
CA PRO A 384 -20.51 14.23 13.74
C PRO A 384 -19.23 14.54 12.92
N PRO A 385 -19.35 15.18 11.74
CA PRO A 385 -18.19 15.49 10.90
C PRO A 385 -17.27 16.49 11.60
N HIS A 386 -16.14 15.99 12.12
CA HIS A 386 -15.20 16.79 12.89
C HIS A 386 -14.02 17.27 12.02
N PRO A 387 -13.89 18.58 11.72
CA PRO A 387 -12.94 19.10 10.72
C PRO A 387 -11.46 19.04 11.13
N ARG A 388 -11.11 18.35 12.22
CA ARG A 388 -9.74 18.18 12.73
C ARG A 388 -9.35 16.73 13.05
N ARG A 389 -10.23 15.74 12.83
CA ARG A 389 -9.86 14.33 13.07
C ARG A 389 -8.92 13.83 11.96
N LYS A 390 -7.76 13.28 12.36
CA LYS A 390 -6.84 12.59 11.46
C LYS A 390 -7.51 11.34 10.89
N ALA A 391 -7.20 10.96 9.65
CA ALA A 391 -7.77 9.79 8.97
C ALA A 391 -7.65 8.46 9.76
N ASN A 392 -6.65 8.34 10.65
CA ASN A 392 -6.43 7.16 11.49
C ASN A 392 -7.09 7.23 12.88
N ALA A 393 -8.01 8.17 13.12
CA ALA A 393 -8.75 8.24 14.38
C ALA A 393 -9.51 6.92 14.67
N LEU A 394 -9.67 6.61 15.96
CA LEU A 394 -10.53 5.51 16.39
C LEU A 394 -12.00 5.93 16.24
N PRO A 395 -12.87 5.07 15.66
CA PRO A 395 -14.30 5.34 15.64
C PRO A 395 -14.86 5.27 17.07
N LEU A 396 -16.00 5.94 17.28
CA LEU A 396 -16.65 6.12 18.57
C LEU A 396 -16.91 4.79 19.27
N VAL A 397 -17.44 3.80 18.55
CA VAL A 397 -17.67 2.44 19.08
C VAL A 397 -16.40 1.77 19.63
N ALA A 398 -15.22 2.05 19.06
CA ALA A 398 -13.94 1.54 19.53
C ALA A 398 -13.35 2.37 20.69
N ILE A 399 -13.76 3.63 20.85
CA ILE A 399 -13.50 4.43 22.04
C ILE A 399 -14.39 3.90 23.19
N VAL A 400 -15.67 3.66 22.93
CA VAL A 400 -16.62 3.11 23.90
C VAL A 400 -16.21 1.71 24.37
N SER A 401 -15.73 0.82 23.47
CA SER A 401 -15.22 -0.49 23.91
C SER A 401 -14.00 -0.35 24.82
N ARG A 402 -13.08 0.57 24.50
CA ARG A 402 -11.85 0.81 25.27
C ARG A 402 -12.08 1.49 26.61
N GLU A 403 -12.97 2.46 26.69
CA GLU A 403 -13.15 3.25 27.93
C GLU A 403 -14.35 2.80 28.75
N GLY A 404 -15.43 2.32 28.12
CA GLY A 404 -16.65 1.86 28.79
C GLY A 404 -16.49 0.55 29.57
N PHE A 405 -15.72 -0.42 29.06
CA PHE A 405 -15.44 -1.68 29.77
C PHE A 405 -14.00 -2.19 29.64
N LYS A 406 -13.06 -1.36 29.18
CA LYS A 406 -11.62 -1.69 29.07
C LYS A 406 -11.35 -2.94 28.22
N ALA A 407 -12.02 -3.02 27.06
CA ALA A 407 -11.88 -4.10 26.10
C ALA A 407 -10.41 -4.38 25.71
N PRO A 408 -9.99 -5.65 25.58
CA PRO A 408 -8.66 -6.00 25.10
C PRO A 408 -8.30 -5.34 23.76
N ASN A 409 -7.02 -5.05 23.54
CA ASN A 409 -6.55 -4.40 22.31
C ASN A 409 -6.98 -5.14 21.02
N ARG A 410 -7.00 -6.48 21.04
CA ARG A 410 -7.47 -7.32 19.91
C ARG A 410 -8.97 -7.13 19.64
N LEU A 411 -9.81 -7.04 20.67
CA LEU A 411 -11.24 -6.80 20.49
C LEU A 411 -11.48 -5.37 19.98
N SER A 412 -10.80 -4.39 20.57
CA SER A 412 -10.90 -2.99 20.17
C SER A 412 -10.45 -2.74 18.73
N SER A 413 -9.46 -3.49 18.21
CA SER A 413 -9.05 -3.40 16.81
C SER A 413 -10.05 -4.08 15.86
N ILE A 414 -10.65 -5.22 16.25
CA ILE A 414 -11.74 -5.86 15.49
C ILE A 414 -12.94 -4.93 15.37
N VAL A 415 -13.37 -4.31 16.49
CA VAL A 415 -14.46 -3.33 16.55
C VAL A 415 -14.16 -2.13 15.64
N ALA A 416 -12.96 -1.56 15.71
CA ALA A 416 -12.57 -0.44 14.85
C ALA A 416 -12.50 -0.79 13.35
N ALA A 417 -12.04 -1.99 13.01
CA ALA A 417 -11.97 -2.45 11.62
C ALA A 417 -13.37 -2.75 11.05
N SER A 418 -14.23 -3.39 11.86
CA SER A 418 -15.63 -3.69 11.51
C SER A 418 -16.38 -2.42 11.09
N HIS A 419 -16.29 -1.37 11.91
CA HIS A 419 -16.92 -0.08 11.60
C HIS A 419 -16.39 0.55 10.29
N ARG A 420 -15.06 0.55 10.08
CA ARG A 420 -14.45 1.20 8.90
C ARG A 420 -14.74 0.49 7.58
N ASN A 421 -14.85 -0.83 7.61
CA ASN A 421 -15.00 -1.65 6.41
C ASN A 421 -16.47 -1.99 6.09
N ARG A 422 -17.40 -1.69 7.01
CA ARG A 422 -18.84 -2.00 6.91
C ARG A 422 -19.45 -1.59 5.57
N ASP A 423 -19.25 -0.34 5.14
CA ASP A 423 -19.87 0.17 3.91
C ASP A 423 -19.39 -0.55 2.65
N GLU A 424 -18.12 -0.96 2.62
CA GLU A 424 -17.53 -1.70 1.50
C GLU A 424 -18.02 -3.16 1.48
N ILE A 425 -18.14 -3.79 2.66
CA ILE A 425 -18.73 -5.12 2.82
C ILE A 425 -20.20 -5.11 2.36
N LEU A 426 -21.01 -4.16 2.84
CA LEU A 426 -22.42 -4.04 2.45
C LEU A 426 -22.57 -3.71 0.95
N LYS A 427 -21.69 -2.88 0.39
CA LYS A 427 -21.66 -2.60 -1.06
C LYS A 427 -21.38 -3.86 -1.88
N LEU A 428 -20.41 -4.69 -1.49
CA LEU A 428 -20.12 -5.95 -2.17
C LEU A 428 -21.22 -6.99 -1.97
N LYS A 429 -21.85 -7.07 -0.78
CA LYS A 429 -23.03 -7.92 -0.55
C LYS A 429 -24.20 -7.52 -1.45
N ARG A 430 -24.54 -6.23 -1.51
CA ARG A 430 -25.58 -5.70 -2.43
C ARG A 430 -25.24 -5.99 -3.89
N ALA A 431 -23.98 -5.82 -4.31
CA ALA A 431 -23.54 -6.11 -5.67
C ALA A 431 -23.74 -7.59 -6.07
N VAL A 432 -23.47 -8.53 -5.15
CA VAL A 432 -23.73 -9.96 -5.35
C VAL A 432 -25.24 -10.24 -5.42
N CYS A 433 -26.04 -9.68 -4.51
CA CYS A 433 -27.49 -9.85 -4.53
C CYS A 433 -28.15 -9.28 -5.79
N ASN A 434 -27.63 -8.18 -6.34
CA ASN A 434 -28.15 -7.51 -7.54
C ASN A 434 -27.64 -8.12 -8.86
N GLY A 435 -26.64 -9.01 -8.84
CA GLY A 435 -26.08 -9.59 -10.05
C GLY A 435 -25.19 -8.65 -10.88
N GLU A 436 -24.49 -7.70 -10.24
CA GLU A 436 -23.65 -6.70 -10.92
C GLU A 436 -22.60 -7.33 -11.85
N SER A 437 -22.24 -6.65 -12.95
CA SER A 437 -21.39 -7.23 -14.00
C SER A 437 -19.99 -7.67 -13.51
N TYR A 438 -19.48 -7.04 -12.46
CA TYR A 438 -18.14 -7.28 -11.90
C TYR A 438 -18.10 -8.36 -10.82
N ILE A 439 -19.21 -9.06 -10.51
CA ILE A 439 -19.20 -10.06 -9.42
C ILE A 439 -18.25 -11.24 -9.67
N GLN A 440 -17.90 -11.54 -10.93
CA GLN A 440 -16.95 -12.61 -11.26
C GLN A 440 -15.46 -12.19 -11.10
N GLU A 441 -15.17 -10.93 -10.77
CA GLU A 441 -13.80 -10.43 -10.58
C GLU A 441 -13.21 -10.91 -9.25
N ARG A 442 -12.61 -12.11 -9.25
CA ARG A 442 -11.99 -12.74 -8.05
C ARG A 442 -11.02 -11.80 -7.32
N ASP A 443 -10.23 -11.02 -8.06
CA ASP A 443 -9.30 -10.06 -7.51
C ASP A 443 -9.96 -8.93 -6.73
N ARG A 444 -11.12 -8.43 -7.19
CA ARG A 444 -11.86 -7.38 -6.47
C ARG A 444 -12.26 -7.84 -5.07
N PHE A 445 -12.82 -9.05 -4.96
CA PHE A 445 -13.20 -9.62 -3.67
C PHE A 445 -11.98 -10.04 -2.83
N GLY A 446 -10.95 -10.61 -3.47
CA GLY A 446 -9.72 -11.00 -2.79
C GLY A 446 -8.94 -9.82 -2.21
N MET A 447 -8.80 -8.72 -2.98
CA MET A 447 -8.19 -7.47 -2.51
C MET A 447 -9.00 -6.82 -1.40
N ALA A 448 -10.34 -6.78 -1.53
CA ALA A 448 -11.21 -6.28 -0.47
C ALA A 448 -11.01 -7.07 0.83
N ILE A 449 -11.01 -8.40 0.76
CA ILE A 449 -10.74 -9.27 1.92
C ILE A 449 -9.33 -9.02 2.50
N ARG A 450 -8.28 -8.87 1.67
CA ARG A 450 -6.92 -8.51 2.16
C ARG A 450 -6.84 -7.15 2.83
N LYS A 451 -7.59 -6.17 2.32
CA LYS A 451 -7.69 -4.81 2.89
C LYS A 451 -8.46 -4.80 4.20
N TRP A 452 -9.51 -5.62 4.30
CA TRP A 452 -10.28 -5.77 5.54
C TRP A 452 -9.50 -6.51 6.61
N ASP A 453 -8.69 -7.49 6.22
CA ASP A 453 -8.02 -8.35 7.18
C ASP A 453 -6.96 -7.59 7.98
N THR A 454 -6.95 -7.88 9.28
CA THR A 454 -5.96 -7.31 10.20
C THR A 454 -4.87 -8.36 10.44
N PRO A 455 -3.70 -7.99 11.01
CA PRO A 455 -2.67 -8.96 11.40
C PRO A 455 -3.16 -10.08 12.36
N ALA A 456 -4.37 -9.99 12.89
CA ALA A 456 -5.00 -10.98 13.75
C ALA A 456 -5.98 -11.95 13.04
N GLY A 457 -6.13 -11.87 11.71
CA GLY A 457 -6.96 -12.79 10.90
C GLY A 457 -8.46 -12.67 11.21
N THR A 458 -9.05 -11.50 11.01
CA THR A 458 -10.35 -11.10 11.58
C THR A 458 -11.39 -10.61 10.57
N TRP A 459 -11.11 -10.60 9.26
CA TRP A 459 -12.07 -10.12 8.24
C TRP A 459 -13.45 -10.79 8.36
N ARG A 460 -13.51 -12.08 8.69
CA ARG A 460 -14.74 -12.86 8.94
C ARG A 460 -15.64 -12.24 10.02
N LEU A 461 -15.05 -11.76 11.11
CA LEU A 461 -15.77 -11.12 12.21
C LEU A 461 -16.31 -9.73 11.82
N GLN A 462 -15.65 -9.05 10.88
CA GLN A 462 -16.11 -7.75 10.34
C GLN A 462 -17.32 -7.95 9.42
N VAL A 463 -17.32 -9.03 8.63
CA VAL A 463 -18.48 -9.46 7.84
C VAL A 463 -19.65 -9.87 8.76
N LEU A 464 -19.38 -10.62 9.83
CA LEU A 464 -20.38 -10.96 10.84
C LEU A 464 -20.97 -9.71 11.52
N ASN A 465 -20.13 -8.75 11.93
CA ASN A 465 -20.63 -7.50 12.52
C ASN A 465 -21.50 -6.72 11.51
N SER A 466 -21.08 -6.66 10.23
CA SER A 466 -21.86 -6.02 9.17
C SER A 466 -23.26 -6.65 9.02
N LEU A 467 -23.35 -7.97 9.14
CA LEU A 467 -24.62 -8.71 9.18
C LEU A 467 -25.46 -8.33 10.41
N LEU A 468 -24.89 -8.39 11.62
CA LEU A 468 -25.63 -8.10 12.85
C LEU A 468 -26.15 -6.65 12.91
N VAL A 469 -25.40 -5.70 12.36
CA VAL A 469 -25.82 -4.28 12.31
C VAL A 469 -26.80 -4.02 11.17
N GLU A 470 -26.67 -4.67 10.00
CA GLU A 470 -27.72 -4.60 8.95
C GLU A 470 -29.04 -5.23 9.45
N ALA A 471 -28.99 -6.31 10.24
CA ALA A 471 -30.17 -6.89 10.88
C ALA A 471 -30.86 -5.88 11.82
N LEU A 472 -30.07 -5.20 12.66
CA LEU A 472 -30.55 -4.16 13.59
C LEU A 472 -31.21 -2.98 12.87
N GLU A 473 -30.67 -2.55 11.74
CA GLU A 473 -31.19 -1.45 10.93
C GLU A 473 -32.46 -1.84 10.15
N THR A 474 -32.49 -3.05 9.58
CA THR A 474 -33.52 -3.46 8.59
C THR A 474 -34.69 -4.24 9.18
N LEU A 475 -34.49 -5.01 10.24
CA LEU A 475 -35.54 -5.84 10.84
C LEU A 475 -36.22 -5.10 12.01
N THR A 476 -37.54 -5.24 12.11
CA THR A 476 -38.34 -4.62 13.19
C THR A 476 -38.22 -5.38 14.51
N ALA A 477 -38.22 -6.72 14.45
CA ALA A 477 -38.02 -7.62 15.58
C ALA A 477 -37.50 -8.97 15.09
N TRP A 478 -36.75 -9.68 15.92
CA TRP A 478 -36.36 -11.06 15.67
C TRP A 478 -37.35 -11.98 16.39
N ARG A 479 -38.26 -12.62 15.64
CA ARG A 479 -39.26 -13.53 16.19
C ARG A 479 -38.72 -14.95 16.24
N GLN A 480 -39.17 -15.75 17.21
CA GLN A 480 -38.93 -17.19 17.21
C GLN A 480 -39.83 -17.85 16.16
N GLY A 481 -39.22 -18.64 15.27
CA GLY A 481 -39.84 -19.15 14.04
C GLY A 481 -39.52 -18.29 12.82
N GLU A 482 -39.36 -18.91 11.66
CA GLU A 482 -39.00 -18.22 10.41
C GLU A 482 -40.11 -17.26 9.93
N SER A 483 -39.86 -15.94 10.02
CA SER A 483 -40.60 -14.97 9.21
C SER A 483 -39.98 -14.84 7.82
N ALA A 484 -40.82 -14.53 6.82
CA ALA A 484 -40.34 -14.30 5.45
C ALA A 484 -39.28 -13.18 5.37
N GLU A 485 -39.34 -12.18 6.25
CA GLU A 485 -38.33 -11.10 6.35
C GLU A 485 -36.98 -11.64 6.83
N GLN A 486 -36.96 -12.47 7.89
CA GLN A 486 -35.74 -13.11 8.40
C GLN A 486 -35.13 -14.07 7.36
N SER A 487 -35.95 -14.93 6.75
CA SER A 487 -35.45 -15.91 5.77
C SER A 487 -34.90 -15.21 4.51
N ASN A 488 -35.54 -14.13 4.03
CA ASN A 488 -35.01 -13.31 2.92
C ASN A 488 -33.70 -12.59 3.30
N PHE A 489 -33.62 -12.03 4.50
CA PHE A 489 -32.41 -11.37 5.01
C PHE A 489 -31.23 -12.36 5.07
N LEU A 490 -31.43 -13.53 5.67
CA LEU A 490 -30.42 -14.58 5.79
C LEU A 490 -30.06 -15.19 4.43
N ALA A 491 -31.00 -15.34 3.50
CA ALA A 491 -30.74 -15.81 2.14
C ALA A 491 -29.79 -14.86 1.38
N GLY A 492 -29.96 -13.54 1.53
CA GLY A 492 -29.05 -12.55 0.93
C GLY A 492 -27.61 -12.67 1.46
N TRP A 493 -27.44 -12.87 2.77
CA TRP A 493 -26.12 -13.11 3.37
C TRP A 493 -25.53 -14.47 2.99
N LYS A 494 -26.34 -15.53 2.96
CA LYS A 494 -25.91 -16.86 2.50
C LYS A 494 -25.43 -16.81 1.05
N SER A 495 -26.19 -16.16 0.16
CA SER A 495 -25.79 -15.94 -1.25
C SER A 495 -24.46 -15.18 -1.38
N PHE A 496 -24.21 -14.17 -0.54
CA PHE A 496 -22.93 -13.46 -0.53
C PHE A 496 -21.78 -14.38 -0.12
N LEU A 497 -21.93 -15.13 0.97
CA LEU A 497 -20.92 -16.08 1.46
C LEU A 497 -20.71 -17.27 0.51
N ASP A 498 -21.75 -17.76 -0.16
CA ASP A 498 -21.67 -18.78 -1.21
C ASP A 498 -20.90 -18.28 -2.43
N HIS A 499 -21.08 -17.00 -2.79
CA HIS A 499 -20.31 -16.37 -3.86
C HIS A 499 -18.82 -16.22 -3.50
N LEU A 500 -18.49 -15.83 -2.25
CA LEU A 500 -17.10 -15.82 -1.76
C LEU A 500 -16.47 -17.23 -1.77
N ALA A 501 -17.25 -18.27 -1.50
CA ALA A 501 -16.80 -19.66 -1.56
C ALA A 501 -16.56 -20.09 -3.02
N LYS A 502 -17.49 -19.75 -3.93
CA LYS A 502 -17.37 -20.01 -5.38
C LYS A 502 -16.15 -19.33 -6.02
N LEU A 503 -15.77 -18.15 -5.54
CA LEU A 503 -14.57 -17.44 -5.98
C LEU A 503 -13.27 -17.98 -5.34
N ASP A 504 -13.32 -18.91 -4.38
CA ASP A 504 -12.16 -19.36 -3.58
C ASP A 504 -11.36 -18.18 -3.00
N VAL A 505 -12.04 -17.28 -2.28
CA VAL A 505 -11.41 -16.10 -1.65
C VAL A 505 -11.34 -16.14 -0.13
N TYR A 506 -11.85 -17.20 0.52
CA TYR A 506 -11.86 -17.31 1.99
C TYR A 506 -10.47 -17.34 2.65
N GLU A 507 -9.50 -18.00 2.00
CA GLU A 507 -8.13 -18.15 2.51
C GLU A 507 -7.12 -17.22 1.81
N VAL A 508 -7.59 -16.20 1.10
CA VAL A 508 -6.73 -15.28 0.32
C VAL A 508 -5.73 -14.51 1.19
N THR A 509 -6.00 -14.38 2.49
CA THR A 509 -5.12 -13.69 3.46
C THR A 509 -4.03 -14.60 4.01
N THR A 510 -4.18 -15.94 3.91
CA THR A 510 -3.13 -16.91 4.26
C THR A 510 -2.14 -17.15 3.10
N LEU A 511 -2.49 -16.73 1.88
CA LEU A 511 -1.61 -16.88 0.72
C LEU A 511 -0.44 -15.89 0.78
N GLU A 512 0.79 -16.38 0.55
CA GLU A 512 2.00 -15.56 0.54
C GLU A 512 1.88 -14.39 -0.48
N LYS A 513 2.39 -13.20 -0.11
CA LYS A 513 2.50 -12.07 -1.04
C LYS A 513 3.64 -12.34 -2.02
N LEU A 514 3.36 -12.34 -3.33
CA LEU A 514 4.36 -12.62 -4.37
C LEU A 514 5.58 -11.67 -4.31
N LEU A 515 5.32 -10.42 -3.93
CA LEU A 515 6.29 -9.34 -3.77
C LEU A 515 6.07 -8.65 -2.43
N ASP A 516 7.16 -8.23 -1.81
CA ASP A 516 7.14 -7.33 -0.65
C ASP A 516 7.81 -6.01 -1.02
N GLY A 517 7.55 -4.96 -0.22
CA GLY A 517 8.07 -3.62 -0.48
C GLY A 517 9.61 -3.54 -0.49
N GLY A 518 10.31 -4.48 0.15
CA GLY A 518 11.77 -4.54 0.13
C GLY A 518 12.32 -5.16 -1.15
N LYS A 519 11.71 -6.25 -1.63
CA LYS A 519 12.01 -6.85 -2.96
C LYS A 519 11.70 -5.87 -4.08
N LEU A 520 10.57 -5.17 -4.01
CA LEU A 520 10.20 -4.15 -4.99
C LEU A 520 11.17 -2.96 -4.96
N ALA A 521 11.47 -2.40 -3.77
CA ALA A 521 12.48 -1.36 -3.60
C ALA A 521 13.86 -1.77 -4.15
N LYS A 522 14.28 -3.02 -3.92
CA LYS A 522 15.55 -3.55 -4.43
C LYS A 522 15.57 -3.68 -5.96
N ALA A 523 14.44 -4.03 -6.58
CA ALA A 523 14.32 -4.07 -8.04
C ALA A 523 14.39 -2.66 -8.65
N LEU A 524 13.82 -1.67 -7.95
CA LEU A 524 13.82 -0.25 -8.29
C LEU A 524 15.10 0.48 -7.80
N GLY A 525 16.26 -0.16 -7.95
CA GLY A 525 17.56 0.45 -7.62
C GLY A 525 17.80 0.84 -6.15
N GLY A 526 16.96 0.39 -5.20
CA GLY A 526 17.06 0.70 -3.78
C GLY A 526 16.24 1.91 -3.31
N ILE A 527 15.27 2.39 -4.11
CA ILE A 527 14.39 3.52 -3.73
C ILE A 527 13.63 3.18 -2.43
N LYS A 528 13.66 4.11 -1.47
CA LYS A 528 13.01 3.92 -0.16
C LYS A 528 11.48 3.79 -0.32
N PRO A 529 10.83 2.81 0.35
CA PRO A 529 9.38 2.70 0.37
C PRO A 529 8.71 4.00 0.83
N GLY A 530 7.77 4.49 0.01
CA GLY A 530 6.98 5.70 0.26
C GLY A 530 5.49 5.49 -0.04
N LYS A 531 4.74 6.59 -0.25
CA LYS A 531 3.29 6.54 -0.55
C LYS A 531 2.95 5.74 -1.81
N TRP A 532 3.86 5.69 -2.79
CA TRP A 532 3.71 4.94 -4.04
C TRP A 532 3.74 3.41 -3.85
N THR A 533 4.35 2.92 -2.75
CA THR A 533 4.59 1.47 -2.55
C THR A 533 3.31 0.66 -2.41
N GLY A 534 2.25 1.23 -1.83
CA GLY A 534 0.95 0.57 -1.67
C GLY A 534 0.32 0.25 -3.03
N PRO A 535 -0.04 1.28 -3.82
CA PRO A 535 -0.56 1.10 -5.18
C PRO A 535 0.34 0.23 -6.08
N ALA A 536 1.66 0.31 -5.90
CA ALA A 536 2.61 -0.51 -6.66
C ALA A 536 2.61 -2.00 -6.27
N LEU A 537 2.34 -2.35 -5.01
CA LEU A 537 2.16 -3.73 -4.53
C LEU A 537 0.76 -4.28 -4.82
N ASP A 538 -0.24 -3.41 -4.92
CA ASP A 538 -1.61 -3.79 -5.29
C ASP A 538 -1.67 -4.41 -6.71
N VAL A 539 -0.83 -3.97 -7.65
CA VAL A 539 -0.77 -4.50 -9.03
C VAL A 539 -0.40 -5.99 -9.08
N PRO A 540 0.75 -6.46 -8.53
CA PRO A 540 1.09 -7.88 -8.51
C PRO A 540 0.19 -8.71 -7.58
N GLU A 541 -0.37 -8.11 -6.51
CA GLU A 541 -1.36 -8.81 -5.67
C GLU A 541 -2.70 -9.02 -6.40
N ALA A 542 -3.22 -8.02 -7.11
CA ALA A 542 -4.39 -8.17 -7.96
C ALA A 542 -4.18 -9.25 -9.04
N PHE A 543 -3.01 -9.24 -9.68
CA PHE A 543 -2.63 -10.27 -10.66
C PHE A 543 -2.61 -11.68 -10.05
N TYR A 544 -2.01 -11.85 -8.87
CA TYR A 544 -2.01 -13.12 -8.15
C TYR A 544 -3.43 -13.63 -7.86
N LEU A 545 -4.33 -12.72 -7.48
CA LEU A 545 -5.71 -13.04 -7.12
C LEU A 545 -6.63 -13.28 -8.32
N LYS A 546 -6.23 -12.87 -9.54
CA LYS A 546 -6.86 -13.28 -10.80
C LYS A 546 -6.63 -14.75 -11.13
N ILE A 547 -5.48 -15.30 -10.76
CA ILE A 547 -5.14 -16.70 -10.99
C ILE A 547 -5.85 -17.58 -9.94
N GLN A 548 -6.70 -18.51 -10.38
CA GLN A 548 -7.32 -19.47 -9.46
C GLN A 548 -6.27 -20.33 -8.76
N ARG A 549 -6.46 -20.54 -7.45
CA ARG A 549 -5.60 -21.39 -6.61
C ARG A 549 -5.48 -22.80 -7.19
N SER A 550 -6.57 -23.36 -7.71
CA SER A 550 -6.63 -24.65 -8.40
C SER A 550 -5.71 -24.70 -9.62
N LEU A 551 -5.71 -23.64 -10.44
CA LEU A 551 -4.88 -23.53 -11.63
C LEU A 551 -3.39 -23.38 -11.27
N PHE A 552 -3.07 -22.64 -10.20
CA PHE A 552 -1.70 -22.49 -9.71
C PHE A 552 -1.16 -23.76 -9.06
N ILE A 553 -1.97 -24.48 -8.26
CA ILE A 553 -1.62 -25.80 -7.72
C ILE A 553 -1.43 -26.80 -8.86
N PHE A 554 -2.28 -26.78 -9.89
CA PHE A 554 -2.14 -27.61 -11.09
C PHE A 554 -0.84 -27.29 -11.85
N LEU A 555 -0.51 -26.02 -12.08
CA LEU A 555 0.75 -25.59 -12.71
C LEU A 555 1.99 -25.98 -11.89
N LEU A 556 1.92 -25.95 -10.55
CA LEU A 556 2.97 -26.45 -9.67
C LEU A 556 3.10 -27.98 -9.69
N HIS A 557 1.99 -28.72 -9.79
CA HIS A 557 2.01 -30.18 -9.93
C HIS A 557 2.54 -30.65 -11.29
N GLN A 558 2.18 -29.94 -12.37
CA GLN A 558 2.73 -30.17 -13.71
C GLN A 558 4.27 -30.06 -13.73
N HIS A 559 4.84 -29.19 -12.91
CA HIS A 559 6.30 -29.08 -12.76
C HIS A 559 6.98 -30.30 -12.10
N SER A 560 6.21 -31.24 -11.53
CA SER A 560 6.72 -32.51 -11.00
C SER A 560 6.61 -33.69 -11.97
N THR A 561 5.87 -33.58 -13.07
CA THR A 561 5.68 -34.67 -14.04
C THR A 561 5.69 -34.17 -15.48
N ASN A 562 6.81 -34.37 -16.17
CA ASN A 562 6.93 -34.17 -17.62
C ASN A 562 5.92 -35.06 -18.37
N HIS A 563 4.92 -34.47 -19.06
CA HIS A 563 4.39 -34.99 -20.34
C HIS A 563 3.50 -33.97 -21.08
N ASN A 564 3.60 -33.96 -22.41
CA ASN A 564 2.84 -33.07 -23.32
C ASN A 564 1.36 -33.46 -23.43
N MET A 565 0.42 -32.49 -23.30
CA MET A 565 -0.80 -32.38 -24.13
C MET A 565 -1.54 -31.02 -23.92
N PRO A 566 -2.59 -30.66 -24.71
CA PRO A 566 -2.68 -29.33 -25.32
C PRO A 566 -3.38 -28.21 -24.53
N ALA A 567 -3.12 -26.98 -24.96
CA ALA A 567 -3.64 -25.74 -24.42
C ALA A 567 -5.17 -25.57 -24.62
N THR A 568 -5.91 -25.54 -23.51
CA THR A 568 -7.34 -25.15 -23.46
C THR A 568 -7.66 -24.18 -22.30
N GLY A 569 -6.64 -23.66 -21.62
CA GLY A 569 -6.78 -22.80 -20.43
C GLY A 569 -6.42 -21.33 -20.60
N SER A 570 -6.15 -20.86 -21.83
CA SER A 570 -5.67 -19.48 -22.09
C SER A 570 -6.71 -18.39 -21.86
N ASP A 571 -7.99 -18.67 -22.11
CA ASP A 571 -9.00 -17.63 -22.30
C ASP A 571 -9.49 -16.98 -21.00
N THR A 572 -9.41 -17.70 -19.88
CA THR A 572 -9.79 -17.17 -18.56
C THR A 572 -8.76 -16.20 -17.99
N VAL A 573 -7.45 -16.42 -18.27
CA VAL A 573 -6.37 -15.47 -17.94
C VAL A 573 -6.49 -14.20 -18.79
N LEU A 574 -6.87 -14.35 -20.06
CA LEU A 574 -7.04 -13.26 -21.03
C LEU A 574 -8.13 -12.26 -20.63
N GLY A 575 -9.24 -12.75 -20.08
CA GLY A 575 -10.33 -11.90 -19.57
C GLY A 575 -9.89 -11.03 -18.39
N ALA A 576 -9.03 -11.56 -17.52
CA ALA A 576 -8.59 -10.88 -16.31
C ALA A 576 -7.56 -9.75 -16.59
N LEU A 577 -6.73 -9.92 -17.62
CA LEU A 577 -5.79 -8.89 -18.12
C LEU A 577 -6.51 -7.68 -18.74
N LYS A 578 -7.62 -7.90 -19.47
CA LYS A 578 -8.45 -6.82 -20.05
C LYS A 578 -8.94 -5.79 -19.01
N GLY A 579 -9.19 -6.21 -17.76
CA GLY A 579 -9.60 -5.31 -16.69
C GLY A 579 -8.44 -4.52 -16.06
N LEU A 580 -7.23 -5.12 -15.98
CA LEU A 580 -6.07 -4.46 -15.36
C LEU A 580 -5.55 -3.30 -16.21
N LEU A 581 -5.59 -3.48 -17.54
CA LEU A 581 -5.12 -2.56 -18.57
C LEU A 581 -6.27 -1.98 -19.42
N GLY A 582 -7.50 -2.02 -18.90
CA GLY A 582 -8.72 -1.57 -19.59
C GLY A 582 -8.83 -0.04 -19.65
N PRO A 583 -9.73 0.50 -20.51
CA PRO A 583 -9.90 1.94 -20.70
C PRO A 583 -10.39 2.71 -19.47
N SER A 584 -10.89 1.99 -18.45
CA SER A 584 -11.27 2.53 -17.13
C SER A 584 -10.10 2.64 -16.14
N ASN A 585 -8.91 2.13 -16.48
CA ASN A 585 -7.67 2.27 -15.70
C ASN A 585 -6.64 3.18 -16.42
N THR A 586 -7.15 4.15 -17.18
CA THR A 586 -6.39 5.20 -17.88
C THR A 586 -5.56 6.08 -16.94
N ALA A 587 -5.84 6.09 -15.64
CA ALA A 587 -5.12 6.87 -14.62
C ALA A 587 -3.59 6.67 -14.61
N LEU A 588 -3.09 5.46 -14.94
CA LEU A 588 -1.64 5.20 -14.96
C LEU A 588 -0.88 5.88 -16.11
N LEU A 589 -1.57 6.33 -17.16
CA LEU A 589 -0.95 6.96 -18.35
C LEU A 589 -1.54 8.35 -18.68
N HIS A 590 -2.61 8.79 -18.02
CA HIS A 590 -3.23 10.10 -18.25
C HIS A 590 -2.94 11.15 -17.16
N ASP A 591 -2.67 10.76 -15.91
CA ASP A 591 -2.32 11.73 -14.85
C ASP A 591 -0.81 12.00 -14.83
N VAL A 592 -0.41 13.08 -15.52
CA VAL A 592 0.93 13.66 -15.44
C VAL A 592 1.09 14.36 -14.08
N SER A 593 1.36 13.56 -13.06
CA SER A 593 1.81 13.98 -11.73
C SER A 593 3.14 13.28 -11.43
N ASP A 594 3.94 13.85 -10.52
CA ASP A 594 5.34 13.49 -10.22
C ASP A 594 5.61 12.03 -9.74
N HIS A 595 4.64 11.13 -9.88
CA HIS A 595 4.69 9.73 -9.43
C HIS A 595 4.35 8.70 -10.53
N SER A 596 3.97 9.10 -11.75
CA SER A 596 3.60 8.14 -12.82
C SER A 596 4.80 7.31 -13.33
N GLU A 597 5.99 7.92 -13.43
CA GLU A 597 7.24 7.24 -13.82
C GLU A 597 7.56 6.08 -12.87
N LEU A 598 7.51 6.32 -11.56
CA LEU A 598 7.80 5.32 -10.52
C LEU A 598 6.75 4.20 -10.47
N LEU A 599 5.47 4.52 -10.74
CA LEU A 599 4.42 3.50 -10.83
C LEU A 599 4.59 2.64 -12.08
N THR A 600 4.99 3.23 -13.21
CA THR A 600 5.30 2.51 -14.46
C THR A 600 6.52 1.61 -14.28
N GLU A 601 7.61 2.13 -13.69
CA GLU A 601 8.79 1.34 -13.37
C GLU A 601 8.45 0.19 -12.40
N ALA A 602 7.68 0.45 -11.34
CA ALA A 602 7.26 -0.58 -10.40
C ALA A 602 6.36 -1.66 -11.03
N ALA A 603 5.47 -1.28 -11.95
CA ALA A 603 4.62 -2.23 -12.68
C ALA A 603 5.46 -3.12 -13.63
N VAL A 604 6.36 -2.52 -14.42
CA VAL A 604 7.22 -3.25 -15.37
C VAL A 604 8.25 -4.12 -14.63
N ALA A 605 8.85 -3.63 -13.55
CA ALA A 605 9.75 -4.41 -12.70
C ALA A 605 9.03 -5.58 -12.05
N SER A 606 7.80 -5.37 -11.55
CA SER A 606 6.96 -6.46 -11.02
C SER A 606 6.64 -7.51 -12.09
N LEU A 607 6.22 -7.09 -13.29
CA LEU A 607 5.98 -8.00 -14.41
C LEU A 607 7.24 -8.79 -14.78
N SER A 608 8.41 -8.15 -14.83
CA SER A 608 9.69 -8.81 -15.13
C SER A 608 10.04 -9.89 -14.09
N ILE A 609 9.91 -9.57 -12.79
CA ILE A 609 10.14 -10.54 -11.72
C ILE A 609 9.16 -11.71 -11.80
N LEU A 610 7.88 -11.44 -12.08
CA LEU A 610 6.86 -12.48 -12.19
C LEU A 610 7.10 -13.40 -13.40
N CYS A 611 7.44 -12.85 -14.56
CA CYS A 611 7.78 -13.63 -15.76
C CYS A 611 9.01 -14.50 -15.51
N SER A 612 10.12 -13.91 -15.01
CA SER A 612 11.34 -14.67 -14.75
C SER A 612 11.20 -15.72 -13.62
N LYS A 613 10.37 -15.47 -12.59
CA LYS A 613 10.20 -16.41 -11.46
C LYS A 613 9.20 -17.54 -11.73
N TYR A 614 8.14 -17.27 -12.50
CA TYR A 614 7.02 -18.21 -12.68
C TYR A 614 6.76 -18.63 -14.14
N ARG A 615 7.59 -18.18 -15.10
CA ARG A 615 7.48 -18.50 -16.55
C ARG A 615 6.07 -18.24 -17.12
N ILE A 616 5.47 -17.13 -16.68
CA ILE A 616 4.14 -16.69 -17.12
C ILE A 616 4.24 -16.18 -18.55
N THR A 617 3.38 -16.68 -19.44
CA THR A 617 3.23 -16.16 -20.80
C THR A 617 2.30 -14.95 -20.83
N LEU A 618 2.79 -13.81 -21.31
CA LEU A 618 2.00 -12.60 -21.51
C LEU A 618 1.18 -12.63 -22.81
N ASP A 619 0.05 -11.91 -22.82
CA ASP A 619 -0.81 -11.79 -23.99
C ASP A 619 -0.35 -10.69 -24.96
N GLN A 620 -0.82 -10.75 -26.22
CA GLN A 620 -0.43 -9.78 -27.24
C GLN A 620 -0.76 -8.32 -26.87
N VAL A 621 -1.82 -8.03 -26.11
CA VAL A 621 -2.16 -6.64 -25.72
C VAL A 621 -1.18 -6.12 -24.68
N THR A 622 -0.81 -6.92 -23.68
CA THR A 622 0.21 -6.54 -22.69
C THR A 622 1.58 -6.38 -23.34
N LEU A 623 1.97 -7.29 -24.24
CA LEU A 623 3.22 -7.18 -25.01
C LEU A 623 3.24 -5.90 -25.86
N VAL A 624 2.14 -5.56 -26.54
CA VAL A 624 2.05 -4.29 -27.29
C VAL A 624 2.24 -3.09 -26.36
N LYS A 625 1.61 -3.09 -25.17
CA LYS A 625 1.78 -2.01 -24.19
C LYS A 625 3.19 -1.93 -23.60
N LEU A 626 3.94 -3.02 -23.54
CA LEU A 626 5.36 -2.96 -23.15
C LEU A 626 6.23 -2.22 -24.19
N THR A 627 5.88 -2.26 -25.49
CA THR A 627 6.62 -1.51 -26.53
C THR A 627 6.47 0.02 -26.41
N ALA A 628 5.47 0.50 -25.67
CA ALA A 628 5.26 1.92 -25.36
C ALA A 628 6.19 2.45 -24.24
N VAL A 629 6.90 1.56 -23.54
CA VAL A 629 7.76 1.88 -22.39
C VAL A 629 9.18 1.34 -22.58
N THR A 630 9.64 1.17 -23.82
CA THR A 630 11.02 0.74 -24.15
C THR A 630 11.99 1.90 -24.41
N ASP A 631 11.53 3.15 -24.44
CA ASP A 631 12.39 4.31 -24.72
C ASP A 631 12.60 5.17 -23.46
N PRO A 632 13.84 5.31 -22.94
CA PRO A 632 14.13 6.12 -21.76
C PRO A 632 14.07 7.63 -21.99
N GLN A 633 13.79 8.11 -23.21
CA GLN A 633 13.59 9.53 -23.51
C GLN A 633 12.12 9.98 -23.33
N ASP A 634 11.19 9.05 -23.09
CA ASP A 634 9.78 9.37 -22.92
C ASP A 634 9.44 9.85 -21.49
N PRO A 635 8.60 10.90 -21.32
CA PRO A 635 8.23 11.45 -20.00
C PRO A 635 7.48 10.51 -19.04
N TRP A 636 7.21 9.27 -19.43
CA TRP A 636 6.50 8.26 -18.63
C TRP A 636 7.36 7.00 -18.38
N THR A 637 8.64 7.00 -18.80
CA THR A 637 9.51 5.81 -18.81
C THR A 637 10.89 6.15 -18.25
N THR A 638 11.39 5.34 -17.32
CA THR A 638 12.78 5.43 -16.82
C THR A 638 13.71 4.46 -17.56
N ALA A 639 15.03 4.65 -17.45
CA ALA A 639 16.01 3.73 -18.05
C ALA A 639 15.89 2.29 -17.52
N GLN A 640 15.52 2.14 -16.25
CA GLN A 640 15.25 0.88 -15.58
C GLN A 640 13.97 0.24 -16.14
N ALA A 641 12.89 1.01 -16.29
CA ALA A 641 11.64 0.54 -16.90
C ALA A 641 11.87 0.07 -18.35
N ALA A 642 12.58 0.87 -19.15
CA ALA A 642 12.93 0.55 -20.54
C ALA A 642 13.75 -0.75 -20.66
N ALA A 643 14.74 -0.95 -19.79
CA ALA A 643 15.53 -2.18 -19.75
C ALA A 643 14.69 -3.40 -19.34
N ALA A 644 13.83 -3.26 -18.32
CA ALA A 644 12.96 -4.33 -17.85
C ALA A 644 11.87 -4.71 -18.88
N ALA A 645 11.26 -3.73 -19.56
CA ALA A 645 10.30 -3.95 -20.64
C ALA A 645 10.94 -4.66 -21.83
N SER A 646 12.12 -4.18 -22.27
CA SER A 646 12.89 -4.79 -23.36
C SER A 646 13.27 -6.24 -23.05
N LYS A 647 13.69 -6.51 -21.80
CA LYS A 647 13.99 -7.88 -21.33
C LYS A 647 12.75 -8.78 -21.43
N VAL A 648 11.62 -8.36 -20.88
CA VAL A 648 10.36 -9.14 -20.92
C VAL A 648 9.91 -9.41 -22.35
N LEU A 649 10.02 -8.42 -23.24
CA LEU A 649 9.71 -8.59 -24.66
C LEU A 649 10.62 -9.64 -25.32
N SER A 650 11.94 -9.61 -25.06
CA SER A 650 12.87 -10.61 -25.58
C SER A 650 12.66 -12.02 -25.02
N GLU A 651 12.21 -12.16 -23.76
CA GLU A 651 11.87 -13.47 -23.15
C GLU A 651 10.60 -14.10 -23.77
N HIS A 652 9.78 -13.32 -24.49
CA HIS A 652 8.48 -13.75 -25.03
C HIS A 652 8.40 -13.82 -26.56
N LEU A 653 9.25 -13.08 -27.28
CA LEU A 653 9.15 -12.87 -28.72
C LEU A 653 10.47 -13.21 -29.41
N GLU A 654 10.54 -14.38 -30.03
CA GLU A 654 11.70 -14.88 -30.76
C GLU A 654 11.30 -15.40 -32.15
N GLY A 655 12.20 -15.24 -33.13
CA GLY A 655 12.04 -15.82 -34.47
C GLY A 655 10.73 -15.43 -35.18
N GLU A 656 9.91 -16.43 -35.54
CA GLU A 656 8.66 -16.21 -36.28
C GLU A 656 7.57 -15.54 -35.44
N SER A 657 7.50 -15.78 -34.12
CA SER A 657 6.47 -15.17 -33.27
C SER A 657 6.66 -13.66 -33.16
N LEU A 658 7.90 -13.18 -33.15
CA LEU A 658 8.24 -11.76 -33.22
C LEU A 658 7.80 -11.13 -34.55
N ASN A 659 8.02 -11.82 -35.67
CA ASN A 659 7.62 -11.33 -37.00
C ASN A 659 6.09 -11.24 -37.14
N GLU A 660 5.35 -12.24 -36.66
CA GLU A 660 3.88 -12.21 -36.64
C GLU A 660 3.36 -11.12 -35.69
N PHE A 661 3.94 -11.00 -34.49
CA PHE A 661 3.58 -9.98 -33.51
C PHE A 661 3.76 -8.56 -34.06
N ILE A 662 4.91 -8.26 -34.68
CA ILE A 662 5.18 -6.97 -35.32
C ILE A 662 4.15 -6.68 -36.42
N THR A 663 3.88 -7.63 -37.31
CA THR A 663 3.04 -7.38 -38.49
C THR A 663 1.55 -7.35 -38.17
N ASN A 664 1.06 -8.25 -37.32
CA ASN A 664 -0.36 -8.44 -37.00
C ASN A 664 -0.78 -7.58 -35.80
N ALA A 665 -0.12 -7.73 -34.66
CA ALA A 665 -0.50 -7.06 -33.41
C ALA A 665 -0.11 -5.59 -33.40
N VAL A 666 1.17 -5.27 -33.66
CA VAL A 666 1.67 -3.89 -33.58
C VAL A 666 1.25 -3.07 -34.81
N LEU A 667 1.69 -3.46 -36.00
CA LEU A 667 1.50 -2.64 -37.21
C LEU A 667 0.04 -2.63 -37.69
N GLN A 668 -0.60 -3.79 -37.90
CA GLN A 668 -1.96 -3.84 -38.46
C GLN A 668 -3.06 -3.48 -37.46
N LYS A 669 -3.04 -4.04 -36.25
CA LYS A 669 -4.12 -3.85 -35.26
C LYS A 669 -3.95 -2.59 -34.40
N HIS A 670 -2.73 -2.22 -34.03
CA HIS A 670 -2.50 -1.12 -33.08
C HIS A 670 -2.17 0.21 -33.75
N LEU A 671 -1.13 0.26 -34.60
CA LEU A 671 -0.68 1.51 -35.22
C LEU A 671 -1.53 1.91 -36.43
N LYS A 672 -1.73 1.02 -37.42
CA LYS A 672 -2.39 1.37 -38.70
C LYS A 672 -3.71 2.14 -38.54
N PRO A 673 -4.65 1.79 -37.64
CA PRO A 673 -5.91 2.53 -37.49
C PRO A 673 -5.73 4.02 -37.13
N LEU A 674 -4.67 4.35 -36.39
CA LEU A 674 -4.36 5.73 -35.96
C LEU A 674 -3.80 6.59 -37.10
N PHE A 675 -3.20 5.97 -38.13
CA PHE A 675 -2.42 6.64 -39.17
C PHE A 675 -2.97 6.47 -40.59
N MET A 676 -4.18 5.93 -40.78
CA MET A 676 -4.74 5.64 -42.13
C MET A 676 -4.91 6.88 -43.05
N LYS A 677 -4.96 8.09 -42.50
CA LYS A 677 -5.14 9.37 -43.23
C LYS A 677 -3.97 10.34 -43.03
N SER A 678 -2.82 9.89 -42.52
CA SER A 678 -1.76 10.77 -42.02
C SER A 678 -1.00 11.58 -43.08
N SER A 679 -0.95 11.10 -44.33
CA SER A 679 -0.20 11.74 -45.41
C SER A 679 -0.93 11.61 -46.75
N SER A 680 -0.96 12.69 -47.53
CA SER A 680 -1.57 12.75 -48.88
C SER A 680 -0.72 12.05 -49.95
N ARG A 681 0.53 11.74 -49.65
CA ARG A 681 1.53 11.22 -50.61
C ARG A 681 1.46 9.70 -50.79
N ILE A 682 0.62 9.03 -49.99
CA ILE A 682 0.44 7.58 -49.98
C ILE A 682 -1.05 7.23 -50.09
N THR A 683 -1.31 6.05 -50.66
CA THR A 683 -2.64 5.42 -50.62
C THR A 683 -2.96 4.91 -49.22
N ALA A 684 -4.23 4.64 -48.92
CA ALA A 684 -4.66 3.97 -47.68
C ALA A 684 -4.05 2.56 -47.47
N SER A 685 -3.36 2.01 -48.48
CA SER A 685 -2.59 0.76 -48.40
C SER A 685 -1.12 0.95 -47.97
N GLY A 686 -0.68 2.21 -47.79
CA GLY A 686 0.70 2.56 -47.46
C GLY A 686 1.68 2.53 -48.63
N ARG A 687 1.18 2.42 -49.87
CA ARG A 687 1.98 2.53 -51.11
C ARG A 687 1.99 3.98 -51.63
N PRO A 688 3.07 4.44 -52.30
CA PRO A 688 3.12 5.76 -52.93
C PRO A 688 1.92 6.08 -53.83
N SER A 689 1.46 7.33 -53.81
CA SER A 689 0.41 7.82 -54.71
C SER A 689 0.91 7.89 -56.16
N GLN A 690 0.04 7.62 -57.12
CA GLN A 690 0.33 7.73 -58.55
C GLN A 690 0.06 9.13 -59.13
N TYR A 691 -0.59 10.01 -58.37
CA TYR A 691 -0.87 11.39 -58.79
C TYR A 691 0.14 12.34 -58.16
N ASP A 692 0.90 13.04 -59.01
CA ASP A 692 1.63 14.25 -58.61
C ASP A 692 0.60 15.35 -58.29
N MET A 693 0.09 15.33 -57.05
CA MET A 693 -0.81 16.38 -56.59
C MET A 693 -0.05 17.67 -56.40
N VAL A 694 -0.49 18.71 -57.11
CA VAL A 694 -0.08 20.10 -56.90
C VAL A 694 -0.21 20.43 -55.41
N ASP A 695 0.78 21.13 -54.86
CA ASP A 695 0.85 21.63 -53.48
C ASP A 695 -0.26 22.67 -53.25
N ASP A 696 -1.51 22.19 -53.14
CA ASP A 696 -2.71 23.00 -52.98
C ASP A 696 -2.81 23.52 -51.55
N ARG A 697 -2.03 24.58 -51.29
CA ARG A 697 -2.00 25.37 -50.05
C ARG A 697 -3.35 25.96 -49.66
N SER A 698 -4.37 25.84 -50.52
CA SER A 698 -5.76 26.22 -50.25
C SER A 698 -6.55 25.16 -49.50
N ARG A 699 -6.08 23.90 -49.44
CA ARG A 699 -6.72 22.88 -48.60
C ARG A 699 -6.49 23.23 -47.13
N PRO A 700 -7.53 23.23 -46.28
CA PRO A 700 -7.34 23.22 -44.84
C PRO A 700 -6.43 22.05 -44.50
N VAL A 701 -5.43 22.28 -43.62
CA VAL A 701 -4.63 21.21 -43.03
C VAL A 701 -5.61 20.19 -42.45
N ILE A 702 -5.64 19.00 -43.05
CA ILE A 702 -6.67 17.99 -42.79
C ILE A 702 -6.61 17.63 -41.30
N GLU A 703 -7.66 18.01 -40.58
CA GLU A 703 -7.94 17.76 -39.15
C GLU A 703 -6.69 17.44 -38.31
N VAL A 704 -6.10 18.50 -37.75
CA VAL A 704 -5.01 18.52 -36.75
C VAL A 704 -4.83 17.18 -36.04
N GLN A 705 -3.66 16.58 -36.27
CA GLN A 705 -3.22 15.24 -35.86
C GLN A 705 -3.78 14.72 -34.52
N SER A 706 -5.02 14.21 -34.51
CA SER A 706 -5.70 13.76 -33.28
C SER A 706 -5.02 12.56 -32.63
N TRP A 707 -4.18 11.84 -33.38
CA TRP A 707 -3.39 10.72 -32.86
C TRP A 707 -2.42 11.16 -31.74
N ARG A 708 -1.92 12.41 -31.73
CA ARG A 708 -0.93 12.83 -30.72
C ARG A 708 -1.53 12.93 -29.32
N THR A 709 -2.75 13.44 -29.19
CA THR A 709 -3.48 13.49 -27.92
C THR A 709 -4.07 12.14 -27.51
N GLN A 710 -4.26 11.22 -28.46
CA GLN A 710 -4.80 9.87 -28.21
C GLN A 710 -3.70 8.81 -27.98
N ALA A 711 -2.49 9.00 -28.52
CA ALA A 711 -1.44 7.99 -28.61
C ALA A 711 -0.01 8.58 -28.67
N PRO A 712 0.45 9.32 -27.63
CA PRO A 712 1.83 9.82 -27.58
C PRO A 712 2.88 8.70 -27.56
N TRP A 713 2.52 7.53 -27.03
CA TRP A 713 3.32 6.30 -27.00
C TRP A 713 3.63 5.67 -28.36
N ALA A 714 2.98 6.14 -29.44
CA ALA A 714 3.20 5.60 -30.78
C ALA A 714 4.64 5.80 -31.27
N GLU A 715 5.33 6.85 -30.80
CA GLU A 715 6.73 7.16 -31.14
C GLU A 715 7.70 6.04 -30.70
N ALA A 716 7.69 5.66 -29.42
CA ALA A 716 8.51 4.56 -28.92
C ALA A 716 8.10 3.20 -29.53
N THR A 717 6.80 2.98 -29.71
CA THR A 717 6.26 1.74 -30.30
C THR A 717 6.81 1.52 -31.72
N ILE A 718 6.79 2.53 -32.60
CA ILE A 718 7.33 2.38 -33.96
C ILE A 718 8.87 2.31 -33.97
N GLN A 719 9.55 3.04 -33.07
CA GLN A 719 11.00 2.96 -32.95
C GLN A 719 11.48 1.56 -32.52
N TRP A 720 10.83 0.97 -31.51
CA TRP A 720 11.06 -0.41 -31.11
C TRP A 720 10.78 -1.38 -32.27
N THR A 721 9.66 -1.20 -32.96
CA THR A 721 9.25 -2.06 -34.07
C THR A 721 10.29 -2.06 -35.20
N VAL A 722 10.82 -0.89 -35.58
CA VAL A 722 11.88 -0.77 -36.58
C VAL A 722 13.19 -1.39 -36.09
N ASN A 723 13.57 -1.18 -34.83
CA ASN A 723 14.78 -1.74 -34.23
C ASN A 723 14.77 -3.28 -34.14
N MET A 724 13.60 -3.89 -33.95
CA MET A 724 13.42 -5.35 -33.90
C MET A 724 13.15 -5.97 -35.27
N SER A 725 12.83 -5.16 -36.29
CA SER A 725 12.55 -5.66 -37.64
C SER A 725 13.80 -6.14 -38.36
N THR A 726 13.68 -7.29 -39.02
CA THR A 726 14.72 -7.82 -39.93
C THR A 726 14.57 -7.24 -41.34
N THR A 727 15.65 -7.29 -42.13
CA THR A 727 15.65 -6.91 -43.55
C THR A 727 14.64 -7.71 -44.39
N SER A 728 14.40 -8.97 -44.04
CA SER A 728 13.38 -9.80 -44.68
C SER A 728 11.96 -9.29 -44.37
N LEU A 729 11.69 -8.99 -43.09
CA LEU A 729 10.39 -8.48 -42.64
C LEU A 729 10.03 -7.16 -43.32
N ILE A 730 10.99 -6.22 -43.38
CA ILE A 730 10.80 -4.93 -44.07
C ILE A 730 10.59 -5.14 -45.58
N LYS A 731 11.37 -6.03 -46.22
CA LYS A 731 11.19 -6.33 -47.65
C LYS A 731 9.76 -6.78 -48.00
N GLN A 732 9.13 -7.55 -47.12
CA GLN A 732 7.77 -8.08 -47.32
C GLN A 732 6.67 -7.09 -46.88
N HIS A 733 6.88 -6.33 -45.79
CA HIS A 733 5.82 -5.58 -45.10
C HIS A 733 6.04 -4.06 -45.00
N TRP A 734 7.00 -3.48 -45.74
CA TRP A 734 7.27 -2.03 -45.77
C TRP A 734 6.02 -1.11 -45.86
N PRO A 735 4.91 -1.43 -46.57
CA PRO A 735 3.79 -0.49 -46.67
C PRO A 735 3.11 -0.20 -45.33
N LEU A 736 3.26 -1.10 -44.34
CA LEU A 736 2.69 -0.92 -43.01
C LEU A 736 3.46 0.12 -42.16
N PHE A 737 4.74 0.34 -42.45
CA PHE A 737 5.58 1.30 -41.72
C PHE A 737 5.38 2.74 -42.23
N LEU A 738 5.18 2.89 -43.55
CA LEU A 738 5.22 4.20 -44.22
C LEU A 738 4.18 5.22 -43.67
N PRO A 739 2.90 4.88 -43.41
CA PRO A 739 1.95 5.83 -42.83
C PRO A 739 2.37 6.41 -41.48
N VAL A 740 3.05 5.61 -40.66
CA VAL A 740 3.50 6.02 -39.32
C VAL A 740 4.75 6.89 -39.44
N LEU A 741 5.75 6.44 -40.21
CA LEU A 741 7.00 7.19 -40.41
C LEU A 741 6.75 8.57 -41.02
N LEU A 742 5.88 8.68 -42.04
CA LEU A 742 5.52 9.96 -42.63
C LEU A 742 4.76 10.85 -41.64
N ALA A 743 3.82 10.31 -40.85
CA ALA A 743 3.09 11.09 -39.85
C ALA A 743 4.00 11.78 -38.82
N LEU A 744 5.08 11.11 -38.40
CA LEU A 744 6.06 11.67 -37.46
C LEU A 744 6.89 12.79 -38.12
N VAL A 745 7.35 12.58 -39.35
CA VAL A 745 8.16 13.56 -40.10
C VAL A 745 7.33 14.77 -40.56
N GLU A 746 6.06 14.58 -40.90
CA GLU A 746 5.12 15.64 -41.28
C GLU A 746 4.47 16.33 -40.05
N SER A 747 4.70 15.84 -38.82
CA SER A 747 4.16 16.45 -37.58
C SER A 747 4.61 17.89 -37.33
N GLU A 748 3.82 18.69 -36.62
CA GLU A 748 4.15 20.10 -36.33
C GLU A 748 5.31 20.26 -35.33
N SER A 749 5.43 19.33 -34.37
CA SER A 749 6.44 19.40 -33.31
C SER A 749 7.84 19.05 -33.82
N THR A 750 8.77 19.99 -33.72
CA THR A 750 10.17 19.84 -34.15
C THR A 750 10.89 18.66 -33.47
N LYS A 751 10.57 18.36 -32.21
CA LYS A 751 11.05 17.17 -31.49
C LYS A 751 10.56 15.86 -32.13
N THR A 752 9.26 15.78 -32.45
CA THR A 752 8.68 14.58 -33.10
C THR A 752 9.16 14.42 -34.54
N LYS A 753 9.33 15.52 -35.29
CA LYS A 753 10.00 15.50 -36.60
C LYS A 753 11.39 14.87 -36.51
N ALA A 754 12.22 15.35 -35.58
CA ALA A 754 13.58 14.85 -35.41
C ALA A 754 13.61 13.37 -35.04
N ARG A 755 12.73 12.92 -34.13
CA ARG A 755 12.60 11.49 -33.77
C ARG A 755 12.12 10.65 -34.95
N GLY A 756 11.10 11.11 -35.68
CA GLY A 756 10.62 10.46 -36.91
C GLY A 756 11.68 10.33 -38.00
N LEU A 757 12.55 11.33 -38.15
CA LEU A 757 13.72 11.27 -39.05
C LEU A 757 14.75 10.23 -38.58
N MET A 758 15.03 10.14 -37.28
CA MET A 758 15.91 9.10 -36.71
C MET A 758 15.33 7.70 -36.92
N THR A 759 14.03 7.48 -36.67
CA THR A 759 13.36 6.21 -36.95
C THR A 759 13.38 5.86 -38.43
N THR A 760 13.17 6.85 -39.31
CA THR A 760 13.23 6.69 -40.77
C THR A 760 14.64 6.31 -41.23
N ARG A 761 15.69 6.89 -40.63
CA ARG A 761 17.09 6.52 -40.90
C ARG A 761 17.36 5.06 -40.57
N GLU A 762 16.91 4.59 -39.41
CA GLU A 762 17.11 3.20 -39.01
C GLU A 762 16.26 2.20 -39.82
N PHE A 763 15.06 2.59 -40.22
CA PHE A 763 14.26 1.84 -41.19
C PHE A 763 15.01 1.67 -42.51
N MET A 764 15.64 2.73 -43.05
CA MET A 764 16.45 2.66 -44.26
C MET A 764 17.77 1.88 -44.09
N ASN A 765 18.37 1.86 -42.90
CA ASN A 765 19.53 1.00 -42.65
C ASN A 765 19.21 -0.50 -42.84
N ARG A 766 17.96 -0.89 -42.56
CA ARG A 766 17.47 -2.27 -42.63
C ARG A 766 16.72 -2.60 -43.91
N CYS A 767 16.22 -1.59 -44.61
CA CYS A 767 15.49 -1.74 -45.87
C CYS A 767 16.45 -2.08 -47.04
N PRO A 768 16.18 -3.13 -47.84
CA PRO A 768 17.01 -3.44 -49.01
C PRO A 768 17.00 -2.30 -50.03
N ALA A 769 18.16 -2.01 -50.65
CA ALA A 769 18.27 -0.97 -51.68
C ALA A 769 17.29 -1.18 -52.86
N GLN A 770 17.03 -2.43 -53.27
CA GLN A 770 16.06 -2.71 -54.33
C GLN A 770 14.63 -2.32 -53.95
N VAL A 771 14.28 -2.35 -52.67
CA VAL A 771 12.94 -1.92 -52.20
C VAL A 771 12.83 -0.40 -52.34
N LEU A 772 13.81 0.35 -51.84
CA LEU A 772 13.81 1.82 -51.92
C LEU A 772 13.75 2.33 -53.37
N GLN A 773 14.43 1.65 -54.30
CA GLN A 773 14.42 1.95 -55.74
C GLN A 773 13.11 1.53 -56.42
N ASN A 774 12.77 0.24 -56.39
CA ASN A 774 11.74 -0.33 -57.28
C ASN A 774 10.29 -0.01 -56.86
N THR A 775 10.07 0.45 -55.63
CA THR A 775 8.73 0.70 -55.08
C THR A 775 8.31 2.17 -55.08
N GLY A 776 9.25 3.09 -55.35
CA GLY A 776 9.02 4.53 -55.25
C GLY A 776 9.07 5.12 -53.83
N ILE A 777 9.25 4.30 -52.77
CA ILE A 777 9.37 4.79 -51.38
C ILE A 777 10.48 5.84 -51.24
N GLY A 778 11.63 5.63 -51.91
CA GLY A 778 12.75 6.56 -51.86
C GLY A 778 12.36 7.96 -52.31
N ARG A 779 11.56 8.08 -53.39
CA ARG A 779 11.03 9.36 -53.86
C ARG A 779 10.11 10.00 -52.81
N VAL A 780 9.21 9.24 -52.20
CA VAL A 780 8.30 9.75 -51.17
C VAL A 780 9.06 10.32 -49.97
N PHE A 781 10.08 9.63 -49.46
CA PHE A 781 10.92 10.16 -48.38
C PHE A 781 11.70 11.41 -48.81
N ALA A 782 12.28 11.42 -50.02
CA ALA A 782 12.95 12.61 -50.55
C ALA A 782 12.00 13.82 -50.59
N ASP A 783 10.81 13.65 -51.18
CA ASP A 783 9.84 14.73 -51.38
C ASP A 783 9.30 15.29 -50.05
N VAL A 784 9.27 14.50 -48.98
CA VAL A 784 8.86 14.92 -47.62
C VAL A 784 10.00 15.62 -46.87
N ILE A 785 11.24 15.17 -47.06
CA ILE A 785 12.38 15.56 -46.22
C ILE A 785 13.18 16.71 -46.83
N PHE A 786 13.19 16.89 -48.16
CA PHE A 786 13.80 18.07 -48.80
C PHE A 786 13.27 19.42 -48.27
N PRO A 787 11.95 19.63 -48.10
CA PRO A 787 11.44 20.86 -47.48
C PRO A 787 11.97 21.11 -46.06
N LEU A 788 12.34 20.07 -45.31
CA LEU A 788 12.87 20.19 -43.95
C LEU A 788 14.29 20.80 -43.91
N LEU A 789 15.01 20.82 -45.04
CA LEU A 789 16.30 21.50 -45.14
C LEU A 789 16.19 23.04 -45.09
N LEU A 790 14.98 23.58 -45.21
CA LEU A 790 14.68 25.01 -45.08
C LEU A 790 14.21 25.41 -43.67
N TYR A 791 14.24 24.50 -42.69
CA TYR A 791 14.07 24.83 -41.26
C TYR A 791 15.35 25.51 -40.75
N LEU A 792 15.44 26.81 -41.02
CA LEU A 792 16.60 27.66 -40.80
C LEU A 792 16.26 28.79 -39.80
N PRO A 793 17.29 29.39 -39.15
CA PRO A 793 17.16 30.48 -38.18
C PRO A 793 16.26 31.67 -38.55
N SER A 794 16.02 31.91 -39.84
CA SER A 794 15.13 32.96 -40.33
C SER A 794 13.65 32.73 -40.00
N VAL A 795 13.24 31.50 -39.68
CA VAL A 795 11.84 31.12 -39.37
C VAL A 795 11.75 30.16 -38.17
N THR A 796 12.79 29.36 -37.91
CA THR A 796 12.85 28.35 -36.84
C THR A 796 14.02 28.66 -35.90
N PRO A 797 13.91 28.58 -34.55
CA PRO A 797 15.04 28.83 -33.65
C PRO A 797 16.30 28.01 -33.99
N GLU A 798 17.50 28.52 -33.67
CA GLU A 798 18.77 27.86 -34.05
C GLU A 798 18.95 26.46 -33.43
N ASP A 799 18.51 26.26 -32.19
CA ASP A 799 18.49 24.95 -31.54
C ASP A 799 17.57 23.94 -32.25
N GLU A 800 16.37 24.36 -32.62
CA GLU A 800 15.40 23.50 -33.33
C GLU A 800 15.84 23.23 -34.78
N SER A 801 16.40 24.24 -35.45
CA SER A 801 17.02 24.11 -36.78
C SER A 801 18.14 23.07 -36.76
N THR A 802 19.10 23.18 -35.83
CA THR A 802 20.20 22.20 -35.75
C THR A 802 19.72 20.79 -35.37
N THR A 803 18.63 20.68 -34.59
CA THR A 803 17.99 19.40 -34.22
C THR A 803 17.30 18.71 -35.40
N ILE A 804 16.72 19.45 -36.35
CA ILE A 804 16.06 18.89 -37.55
C ILE A 804 17.05 18.65 -38.69
N LEU A 805 17.92 19.62 -38.99
CA LEU A 805 18.78 19.58 -40.17
C LEU A 805 19.72 18.37 -40.14
N MET A 806 20.34 18.07 -38.99
CA MET A 806 21.30 16.98 -38.88
C MET A 806 20.71 15.61 -39.28
N PRO A 807 19.59 15.12 -38.68
CA PRO A 807 18.97 13.86 -39.11
C PRO A 807 18.30 13.95 -40.49
N ALA A 808 17.81 15.11 -40.94
CA ALA A 808 17.25 15.27 -42.29
C ALA A 808 18.31 15.05 -43.38
N TYR A 809 19.49 15.66 -43.24
CA TYR A 809 20.62 15.39 -44.13
C TYR A 809 21.10 13.94 -44.05
N ASP A 810 21.16 13.33 -42.86
CA ASP A 810 21.57 11.93 -42.73
C ASP A 810 20.62 10.97 -43.44
N VAL A 811 19.32 11.25 -43.43
CA VAL A 811 18.32 10.50 -44.19
C VAL A 811 18.54 10.67 -45.70
N LEU A 812 18.65 11.91 -46.19
CA LEU A 812 18.83 12.16 -47.63
C LEU A 812 20.16 11.62 -48.17
N ILE A 813 21.25 11.72 -47.40
CA ILE A 813 22.56 11.14 -47.75
C ILE A 813 22.46 9.61 -47.78
N LYS A 814 21.82 8.97 -46.79
CA LYS A 814 21.62 7.51 -46.77
C LYS A 814 20.77 7.04 -47.96
N LEU A 815 19.73 7.79 -48.30
CA LEU A 815 18.90 7.53 -49.47
C LEU A 815 19.71 7.64 -50.78
N ALA A 816 20.54 8.67 -50.92
CA ALA A 816 21.46 8.82 -52.05
C ALA A 816 22.47 7.67 -52.14
N GLN A 817 23.00 7.23 -51.00
CA GLN A 817 23.88 6.05 -50.92
C GLN A 817 23.17 4.75 -51.33
N ALA A 818 21.84 4.66 -51.17
CA ALA A 818 21.03 3.51 -51.55
C ALA A 818 20.53 3.53 -53.00
N THR A 819 20.57 4.67 -53.72
CA THR A 819 20.18 4.79 -55.15
C THR A 819 21.25 4.30 -56.14
N GLY A 820 21.73 3.07 -55.92
CA GLY A 820 22.66 2.38 -56.80
C GLY A 820 24.14 2.76 -56.59
N ASP A 821 24.98 2.22 -57.45
CA ASP A 821 26.43 2.30 -57.35
C ASP A 821 26.96 3.74 -57.49
N THR A 822 28.25 3.95 -57.20
CA THR A 822 28.95 5.24 -57.37
C THR A 822 28.80 5.85 -58.77
N ASN A 823 28.53 5.01 -59.79
CA ASN A 823 28.29 5.44 -61.15
C ASN A 823 26.83 5.73 -61.53
N SER A 824 25.87 5.52 -60.62
CA SER A 824 24.45 5.82 -60.84
C SER A 824 24.20 7.31 -61.09
N ILE A 825 23.52 7.62 -62.19
CA ILE A 825 23.10 9.00 -62.52
C ILE A 825 22.11 9.52 -61.47
N GLU A 826 21.26 8.66 -60.92
CA GLU A 826 20.22 9.01 -59.94
C GLU A 826 20.84 9.35 -58.58
N ARG A 827 21.81 8.55 -58.11
CA ARG A 827 22.66 8.86 -56.96
C ARG A 827 23.32 10.23 -57.10
N ARG A 828 23.98 10.48 -58.23
CA ARG A 828 24.67 11.74 -58.51
C ARG A 828 23.69 12.92 -58.52
N ARG A 829 22.53 12.79 -59.17
CA ARG A 829 21.46 13.81 -59.17
C ARG A 829 20.95 14.11 -57.76
N LEU A 830 20.79 13.09 -56.91
CA LEU A 830 20.30 13.29 -55.55
C LEU A 830 21.35 14.02 -54.68
N PHE A 831 22.63 13.65 -54.76
CA PHE A 831 23.69 14.39 -54.08
C PHE A 831 23.88 15.83 -54.62
N ASP A 832 23.80 16.02 -55.94
CA ASP A 832 23.82 17.35 -56.59
C ASP A 832 22.69 18.25 -56.04
N LYS A 833 21.50 17.67 -55.86
CA LYS A 833 20.33 18.33 -55.26
C LYS A 833 20.54 18.65 -53.78
N ILE A 834 21.07 17.71 -52.98
CA ILE A 834 21.38 17.94 -51.55
C ILE A 834 22.39 19.08 -51.38
N LEU A 835 23.41 19.15 -52.24
CA LEU A 835 24.42 20.20 -52.17
C LEU A 835 23.85 21.56 -52.59
N ARG A 836 23.13 21.63 -53.72
CA ARG A 836 22.62 22.89 -54.27
C ARG A 836 21.39 23.42 -53.52
N ASP A 837 20.35 22.60 -53.41
CA ASP A 837 19.04 23.01 -52.87
C ASP A 837 19.01 22.89 -51.34
N GLY A 838 19.99 22.20 -50.75
CA GLY A 838 20.19 22.06 -49.30
C GLY A 838 21.36 22.91 -48.81
N VAL A 839 22.60 22.45 -49.01
CA VAL A 839 23.79 23.04 -48.37
C VAL A 839 24.02 24.51 -48.78
N PHE A 840 24.04 24.82 -50.07
CA PHE A 840 24.28 26.20 -50.53
C PHE A 840 23.12 27.14 -50.21
N ALA A 841 21.87 26.68 -50.42
CA ALA A 841 20.68 27.45 -50.04
C ALA A 841 20.64 27.72 -48.52
N GLY A 842 20.91 26.71 -47.70
CA GLY A 842 21.02 26.82 -46.25
C GLY A 842 22.12 27.79 -45.81
N TYR A 843 23.31 27.71 -46.42
CA TYR A 843 24.41 28.61 -46.10
C TYR A 843 24.10 30.05 -46.51
N PHE A 844 23.50 30.27 -47.68
CA PHE A 844 23.09 31.61 -48.14
C PHE A 844 22.10 32.29 -47.17
N HIS A 845 21.17 31.53 -46.60
CA HIS A 845 20.16 32.06 -45.67
C HIS A 845 20.57 32.07 -44.19
N ALA A 846 21.58 31.28 -43.78
CA ALA A 846 21.96 31.09 -42.38
C ALA A 846 23.47 31.22 -42.10
N SER A 847 24.22 31.89 -42.99
CA SER A 847 25.68 32.10 -42.85
C SER A 847 26.10 32.79 -41.54
N GLN A 848 25.22 33.58 -40.94
CA GLN A 848 25.45 34.26 -39.65
C GLN A 848 25.32 33.33 -38.43
N HIS A 849 24.80 32.10 -38.60
CA HIS A 849 24.54 31.17 -37.50
C HIS A 849 25.59 30.06 -37.45
N THR A 850 26.64 30.29 -36.65
CA THR A 850 27.85 29.45 -36.58
C THR A 850 27.56 27.97 -36.30
N ARG A 851 26.51 27.62 -35.55
CA ARG A 851 26.15 26.21 -35.29
C ARG A 851 25.45 25.55 -36.49
N VAL A 852 24.67 26.31 -37.27
CA VAL A 852 24.03 25.83 -38.51
C VAL A 852 25.09 25.67 -39.59
N VAL A 853 25.98 26.66 -39.78
CA VAL A 853 27.12 26.58 -40.70
C VAL A 853 27.97 25.34 -40.43
N ARG A 854 28.24 25.00 -39.16
CA ARG A 854 28.91 23.75 -38.77
C ARG A 854 28.21 22.50 -39.29
N VAL A 855 26.88 22.41 -39.12
CA VAL A 855 26.09 21.25 -39.60
C VAL A 855 26.16 21.19 -41.13
N LEU A 856 25.99 22.33 -41.82
CA LEU A 856 26.05 22.40 -43.28
C LEU A 856 27.41 21.93 -43.81
N LEU A 857 28.53 22.36 -43.20
CA LEU A 857 29.89 21.92 -43.54
C LEU A 857 30.10 20.41 -43.29
N GLN A 858 29.71 19.90 -42.11
CA GLN A 858 29.80 18.48 -41.80
C GLN A 858 29.04 17.60 -42.81
N LYS A 859 27.85 18.05 -43.23
CA LYS A 859 27.05 17.35 -44.24
C LYS A 859 27.57 17.59 -45.67
N ALA A 860 28.16 18.74 -45.97
CA ALA A 860 28.85 19.00 -47.23
C ALA A 860 29.99 18.00 -47.47
N THR A 861 30.86 17.78 -46.47
CA THR A 861 31.93 16.76 -46.51
C THR A 861 31.41 15.38 -46.88
N ALA A 862 30.31 14.94 -46.26
CA ALA A 862 29.68 13.65 -46.55
C ALA A 862 29.08 13.58 -47.97
N VAL A 863 28.52 14.69 -48.48
CA VAL A 863 27.98 14.80 -49.85
C VAL A 863 29.10 14.84 -50.91
N ILE A 864 30.19 15.56 -50.65
CA ILE A 864 31.40 15.62 -51.49
C ILE A 864 31.99 14.22 -51.67
N ASN A 865 32.22 13.50 -50.56
CA ASN A 865 32.68 12.10 -50.61
C ASN A 865 31.67 11.16 -51.28
N GLY A 866 30.37 11.52 -51.27
CA GLY A 866 29.32 10.80 -52.00
C GLY A 866 29.28 11.07 -53.51
N LEU A 867 29.73 12.25 -53.95
CA LEU A 867 29.86 12.68 -55.35
C LEU A 867 31.18 12.23 -55.99
N GLY A 868 32.26 12.14 -55.21
CA GLY A 868 33.59 11.87 -55.76
C GLY A 868 34.02 12.96 -56.75
N ILE A 869 34.60 12.53 -57.88
CA ILE A 869 35.09 13.39 -58.98
C ILE A 869 34.02 14.38 -59.49
N TYR A 870 32.72 14.06 -59.36
CA TYR A 870 31.63 14.96 -59.77
C TYR A 870 31.50 16.23 -58.90
N THR A 871 32.19 16.28 -57.76
CA THR A 871 32.36 17.50 -56.94
C THR A 871 32.99 18.65 -57.73
N THR A 872 33.78 18.36 -58.76
CA THR A 872 34.42 19.37 -59.63
C THR A 872 33.45 20.40 -60.22
N LYS A 873 32.18 20.01 -60.46
CA LYS A 873 31.09 20.92 -60.89
C LYS A 873 30.83 22.06 -59.90
N HIS A 874 31.09 21.83 -58.61
CA HIS A 874 30.78 22.72 -57.50
C HIS A 874 32.03 23.28 -56.81
N LEU A 875 33.22 23.11 -57.41
CA LEU A 875 34.49 23.52 -56.82
C LEU A 875 34.50 25.00 -56.40
N THR A 876 34.08 25.91 -57.29
CA THR A 876 34.11 27.36 -56.99
C THR A 876 33.14 27.73 -55.85
N PRO A 877 31.84 27.38 -55.85
CA PRO A 877 30.95 27.63 -54.71
C PRO A 877 31.44 27.02 -53.38
N LEU A 878 32.00 25.80 -53.42
CA LEU A 878 32.56 25.14 -52.23
C LEU A 878 33.75 25.90 -51.67
N LEU A 879 34.71 26.29 -52.51
CA LEU A 879 35.88 27.08 -52.09
C LEU A 879 35.47 28.46 -51.57
N SER A 880 34.47 29.12 -52.16
CA SER A 880 33.95 30.39 -51.64
C SER A 880 33.34 30.23 -50.24
N MET A 881 32.48 29.21 -50.04
CA MET A 881 31.85 28.93 -48.75
C MET A 881 32.88 28.59 -47.66
N VAL A 882 33.85 27.72 -47.97
CA VAL A 882 34.89 27.33 -47.02
C VAL A 882 35.88 28.47 -46.75
N SER A 883 36.25 29.27 -47.76
CA SER A 883 37.11 30.45 -47.57
C SER A 883 36.48 31.43 -46.56
N LEU A 884 35.20 31.75 -46.70
CA LEU A 884 34.52 32.72 -45.84
C LEU A 884 34.54 32.30 -44.36
N VAL A 885 34.53 31.00 -44.07
CA VAL A 885 34.57 30.46 -42.70
C VAL A 885 36.01 30.33 -42.20
N MET A 886 36.96 29.91 -43.05
CA MET A 886 38.35 29.67 -42.65
C MET A 886 39.21 30.93 -42.56
N THR A 887 38.85 32.01 -43.27
CA THR A 887 39.61 33.27 -43.24
C THR A 887 38.95 34.37 -42.39
N ASP A 888 37.90 34.05 -41.63
CA ASP A 888 37.33 34.97 -40.63
C ASP A 888 38.29 35.07 -39.42
N PRO A 889 38.75 36.28 -39.03
CA PRO A 889 39.59 36.48 -37.84
C PRO A 889 38.99 35.91 -36.55
N PHE A 890 37.65 35.89 -36.42
CA PHE A 890 36.96 35.45 -35.22
C PHE A 890 36.57 33.95 -35.25
N ALA A 891 36.92 33.22 -36.31
CA ALA A 891 36.57 31.80 -36.44
C ALA A 891 37.19 30.91 -35.33
N VAL A 892 38.32 31.33 -34.76
CA VAL A 892 39.02 30.59 -33.68
C VAL A 892 38.19 30.54 -32.39
N SER A 893 37.29 31.51 -32.16
CA SER A 893 36.32 31.48 -31.04
C SER A 893 35.28 30.35 -31.16
N TYR A 894 35.18 29.68 -32.31
CA TYR A 894 34.28 28.53 -32.53
C TYR A 894 35.01 27.34 -33.19
N PRO A 895 35.98 26.68 -32.50
CA PRO A 895 36.81 25.63 -33.08
C PRO A 895 36.05 24.49 -33.78
N PRO A 896 34.88 24.00 -33.29
CA PRO A 896 34.14 22.93 -33.96
C PRO A 896 33.60 23.29 -35.36
N THR A 897 33.38 24.58 -35.66
CA THR A 897 32.96 25.04 -36.99
C THR A 897 34.15 25.14 -37.93
N LEU A 898 35.27 25.66 -37.42
CA LEU A 898 36.53 25.74 -38.16
C LEU A 898 37.08 24.34 -38.49
N MET A 899 36.95 23.38 -37.56
CA MET A 899 37.24 21.96 -37.77
C MET A 899 36.43 21.37 -38.93
N ALA A 900 35.12 21.63 -38.96
CA ALA A 900 34.25 21.17 -40.04
C ALA A 900 34.63 21.80 -41.39
N ALA A 901 35.06 23.06 -41.39
CA ALA A 901 35.55 23.75 -42.59
C ALA A 901 36.86 23.12 -43.10
N THR A 902 37.83 22.84 -42.23
CA THR A 902 39.08 22.16 -42.56
C THR A 902 38.84 20.75 -43.12
N GLN A 903 37.96 19.96 -42.50
CA GLN A 903 37.57 18.64 -43.01
C GLN A 903 36.87 18.74 -44.38
N THR A 904 36.05 19.78 -44.60
CA THR A 904 35.45 20.07 -45.91
C THR A 904 36.54 20.41 -46.92
N MET A 905 37.54 21.22 -46.56
CA MET A 905 38.68 21.56 -47.43
C MET A 905 39.45 20.31 -47.86
N SER A 906 39.83 19.44 -46.92
CA SER A 906 40.49 18.15 -47.22
C SER A 906 39.66 17.32 -48.21
N ALA A 907 38.35 17.20 -47.99
CA ALA A 907 37.47 16.48 -48.91
C ALA A 907 37.36 17.14 -50.29
N ILE A 908 37.34 18.48 -50.39
CA ILE A 908 37.40 19.20 -51.68
C ILE A 908 38.69 18.84 -52.41
N ILE A 909 39.85 18.93 -51.75
CA ILE A 909 41.15 18.65 -52.36
C ILE A 909 41.20 17.23 -52.91
N THR A 910 40.87 16.22 -52.09
CA THR A 910 40.92 14.81 -52.49
C THR A 910 39.93 14.47 -53.61
N ASN A 911 38.70 15.01 -53.59
CA ASN A 911 37.66 14.65 -54.55
C ASN A 911 37.65 15.50 -55.83
N THR A 912 38.43 16.59 -55.90
CA THR A 912 38.51 17.45 -57.10
C THR A 912 39.87 17.43 -57.80
N TRP A 913 40.81 16.63 -57.32
CA TRP A 913 41.96 16.17 -58.09
C TRP A 913 41.52 15.45 -59.39
N PRO A 914 42.16 15.68 -60.56
CA PRO A 914 43.25 16.62 -60.84
C PRO A 914 42.81 18.08 -61.09
N ARG A 915 41.51 18.36 -61.23
CA ARG A 915 41.01 19.70 -61.63
C ARG A 915 41.42 20.85 -60.70
N ILE A 916 41.73 20.55 -59.44
CA ILE A 916 42.26 21.52 -58.47
C ILE A 916 43.70 22.00 -58.74
N GLN A 917 44.45 21.33 -59.63
CA GLN A 917 45.79 21.78 -60.12
C GLN A 917 45.74 23.08 -60.94
N GLY A 918 44.55 23.60 -61.28
CA GLY A 918 44.44 24.94 -61.86
C GLY A 918 45.09 25.97 -60.93
N THR A 919 46.12 26.66 -61.43
CA THR A 919 47.02 27.52 -60.63
C THR A 919 46.28 28.49 -59.70
N GLU A 920 45.20 29.11 -60.18
CA GLU A 920 44.34 30.01 -59.39
C GLU A 920 43.65 29.31 -58.20
N HIS A 921 43.11 28.10 -58.40
CA HIS A 921 42.45 27.35 -57.33
C HIS A 921 43.44 26.85 -56.28
N MET A 922 44.60 26.36 -56.73
CA MET A 922 45.64 25.87 -55.83
C MET A 922 46.28 27.01 -55.02
N GLU A 923 46.55 28.17 -55.63
CA GLU A 923 46.94 29.39 -54.91
C GLU A 923 45.89 29.83 -53.89
N ASN A 924 44.60 29.77 -54.25
CA ASN A 924 43.53 30.19 -53.35
C ASN A 924 43.39 29.23 -52.14
N VAL A 925 43.47 27.91 -52.35
CA VAL A 925 43.44 26.94 -51.24
C VAL A 925 44.65 27.09 -50.33
N ALA A 926 45.85 27.26 -50.89
CA ALA A 926 47.05 27.55 -50.11
C ALA A 926 46.90 28.83 -49.27
N ARG A 927 46.37 29.92 -49.87
CA ARG A 927 46.08 31.18 -49.16
C ARG A 927 45.09 30.98 -48.01
N ILE A 928 44.02 30.21 -48.21
CA ILE A 928 43.00 29.94 -47.18
C ILE A 928 43.60 29.17 -46.00
N LEU A 929 44.36 28.10 -46.26
CA LEU A 929 45.02 27.32 -45.21
C LEU A 929 46.06 28.14 -44.44
N SER A 930 46.88 28.93 -45.14
CA SER A 930 47.87 29.83 -44.52
C SER A 930 47.23 30.87 -43.61
N LEU A 931 46.18 31.58 -44.07
CA LEU A 931 45.49 32.58 -43.25
C LEU A 931 44.83 31.95 -42.02
N CYS A 932 44.14 30.82 -42.20
CA CYS A 932 43.54 30.07 -41.09
C CYS A 932 44.58 29.64 -40.05
N TRP A 933 45.75 29.18 -40.50
CA TRP A 933 46.84 28.76 -39.62
C TRP A 933 47.44 29.91 -38.82
N LEU A 934 47.60 31.09 -39.45
CA LEU A 934 48.10 32.28 -38.76
C LEU A 934 47.12 32.75 -37.67
N ASN A 935 45.83 32.86 -37.99
CA ASN A 935 44.79 33.21 -37.01
C ASN A 935 44.80 32.23 -35.80
N VAL A 936 44.86 30.91 -36.06
CA VAL A 936 44.93 29.89 -35.00
C VAL A 936 46.22 29.98 -34.19
N SER A 937 47.36 30.26 -34.84
CA SER A 937 48.65 30.39 -34.16
C SER A 937 48.72 31.64 -33.29
N GLU A 938 48.11 32.75 -33.71
CA GLU A 938 48.04 34.00 -32.93
C GLU A 938 47.24 33.81 -31.64
N GLU A 939 46.10 33.10 -31.71
CA GLU A 939 45.32 32.77 -30.52
C GLU A 939 46.09 31.86 -29.54
N ILE A 940 46.84 30.87 -30.05
CA ILE A 940 47.68 29.99 -29.22
C ILE A 940 48.78 30.78 -28.48
N GLU A 941 49.36 31.79 -29.14
CA GLU A 941 50.37 32.67 -28.55
C GLU A 941 49.76 33.65 -27.53
N HIS A 942 48.54 34.15 -27.77
CA HIS A 942 47.83 35.07 -26.88
C HIS A 942 47.20 34.39 -25.64
N GLU A 943 46.62 33.18 -25.78
CA GLU A 943 45.95 32.44 -24.70
C GLU A 943 46.77 31.24 -24.17
N ALA A 944 48.09 31.40 -24.01
CA ALA A 944 49.02 30.33 -23.58
C ALA A 944 48.73 29.65 -22.21
N SER A 945 47.71 30.09 -21.47
CA SER A 945 47.24 29.47 -20.21
C SER A 945 45.86 28.78 -20.31
N ARG A 946 45.19 28.82 -21.48
CA ARG A 946 43.83 28.31 -21.70
C ARG A 946 43.68 27.42 -22.94
N THR A 947 44.78 26.96 -23.52
CA THR A 947 44.78 26.16 -24.76
C THR A 947 43.86 24.93 -24.65
N SER A 948 42.72 24.96 -25.35
CA SER A 948 41.76 23.86 -25.34
C SER A 948 42.26 22.68 -26.19
N ALA A 949 41.85 21.46 -25.84
CA ALA A 949 42.19 20.27 -26.63
C ALA A 949 41.68 20.35 -28.08
N ASP A 950 40.59 21.10 -28.30
CA ASP A 950 39.99 21.33 -29.61
C ASP A 950 40.91 22.13 -30.55
N ILE A 951 41.62 23.14 -30.04
CA ILE A 951 42.56 23.95 -30.82
C ILE A 951 43.77 23.12 -31.26
N ASN A 952 44.34 22.30 -30.36
CA ASN A 952 45.43 21.39 -30.72
C ASN A 952 45.02 20.37 -31.79
N THR A 953 43.79 19.85 -31.70
CA THR A 953 43.22 18.95 -32.71
C THR A 953 43.02 19.67 -34.04
N LEU A 954 42.59 20.94 -34.01
CA LEU A 954 42.38 21.75 -35.21
C LEU A 954 43.70 21.99 -35.95
N SER A 955 44.78 22.29 -35.23
CA SER A 955 46.12 22.44 -35.83
C SER A 955 46.60 21.13 -36.48
N GLN A 956 46.30 19.97 -35.89
CA GLN A 956 46.63 18.67 -36.51
C GLN A 956 45.86 18.43 -37.82
N GLU A 957 44.58 18.79 -37.87
CA GLU A 957 43.75 18.68 -39.08
C GLU A 957 44.14 19.72 -40.16
N LEU A 958 44.52 20.95 -39.78
CA LEU A 958 45.07 21.94 -40.72
C LEU A 958 46.39 21.46 -41.33
N ALA A 959 47.28 20.90 -40.51
CA ALA A 959 48.51 20.26 -40.99
C ALA A 959 48.24 18.98 -41.80
N HIS A 960 47.09 18.31 -41.63
CA HIS A 960 46.67 17.22 -42.51
C HIS A 960 46.20 17.75 -43.87
N ALA A 961 45.32 18.75 -43.90
CA ALA A 961 44.84 19.39 -45.12
C ALA A 961 45.99 19.97 -45.97
N ALA A 962 46.95 20.64 -45.31
CA ALA A 962 48.15 21.16 -45.96
C ALA A 962 49.04 20.05 -46.56
N ARG A 963 49.19 18.90 -45.89
CA ARG A 963 49.92 17.75 -46.42
C ARG A 963 49.22 17.09 -47.62
N ILE A 964 47.88 17.01 -47.61
CA ILE A 964 47.11 16.55 -48.78
C ILE A 964 47.36 17.49 -49.96
N LEU A 965 47.38 18.81 -49.72
CA LEU A 965 47.67 19.80 -50.75
C LEU A 965 49.12 19.70 -51.27
N GLN A 966 50.11 19.50 -50.38
CA GLN A 966 51.52 19.31 -50.79
C GLN A 966 51.74 18.08 -51.66
N ALA A 967 51.06 16.97 -51.36
CA ALA A 967 51.17 15.73 -52.13
C ALA A 967 50.76 15.89 -53.60
N LEU A 968 50.07 16.98 -53.96
CA LEU A 968 49.66 17.27 -55.32
C LEU A 968 50.82 17.72 -56.23
N TRP A 969 51.83 18.39 -55.68
CA TRP A 969 53.01 18.89 -56.41
C TRP A 969 54.33 18.24 -55.98
N ASP A 970 54.31 17.31 -55.02
CA ASP A 970 55.46 16.48 -54.62
C ASP A 970 56.08 15.70 -55.81
N HIS A 971 55.36 15.55 -56.93
CA HIS A 971 55.82 14.88 -58.16
C HIS A 971 56.27 15.82 -59.28
N ASP A 972 55.80 17.08 -59.30
CA ASP A 972 56.20 18.10 -60.28
C ASP A 972 56.23 19.48 -59.63
N ALA A 973 57.44 19.97 -59.36
CA ALA A 973 57.67 21.26 -58.72
C ALA A 973 57.24 22.47 -59.59
N SER A 974 56.96 22.29 -60.88
CA SER A 974 56.45 23.35 -61.76
C SER A 974 54.97 23.68 -61.54
N GLU A 975 54.22 22.76 -60.92
CA GLU A 975 52.81 22.97 -60.53
C GLU A 975 52.66 23.69 -59.17
N ARG A 976 53.78 23.97 -58.49
CA ARG A 976 53.82 24.60 -57.16
C ARG A 976 53.26 26.04 -57.19
N PRO A 977 52.41 26.44 -56.22
CA PRO A 977 51.93 27.81 -56.09
C PRO A 977 53.08 28.83 -55.92
N ALA A 978 53.25 29.72 -56.90
CA ALA A 978 54.33 30.71 -56.91
C ALA A 978 54.27 31.64 -55.68
N LYS A 979 53.09 32.21 -55.41
CA LYS A 979 52.85 33.14 -54.28
C LYS A 979 53.08 32.50 -52.90
N LEU A 980 52.86 31.19 -52.75
CA LEU A 980 53.12 30.50 -51.47
C LEU A 980 54.61 30.49 -51.12
N SER A 981 55.47 30.41 -52.14
CA SER A 981 56.93 30.43 -51.99
C SER A 981 57.46 31.80 -51.57
N GLU A 982 56.76 32.88 -51.93
CA GLU A 982 57.06 34.24 -51.48
C GLU A 982 56.53 34.46 -50.05
N ALA A 983 55.29 34.04 -49.76
CA ALA A 983 54.70 34.14 -48.43
C ALA A 983 55.52 33.41 -47.35
N LEU A 984 56.05 32.21 -47.64
CA LEU A 984 56.92 31.45 -46.73
C LEU A 984 58.25 32.16 -46.40
N LYS A 985 58.72 33.09 -47.24
CA LYS A 985 59.91 33.91 -46.95
C LYS A 985 59.58 35.14 -46.08
N GLN A 986 58.33 35.58 -46.10
CA GLN A 986 57.87 36.74 -45.35
C GLN A 986 57.35 36.37 -43.95
N GLU A 987 56.72 35.21 -43.81
CA GLU A 987 56.09 34.76 -42.56
C GLU A 987 56.63 33.38 -42.12
N PRO A 988 57.58 33.32 -41.17
CA PRO A 988 58.22 32.08 -40.77
C PRO A 988 57.28 31.08 -40.07
N ARG A 989 56.14 31.51 -39.50
CA ARG A 989 55.20 30.60 -38.81
C ARG A 989 54.55 29.59 -39.78
N LEU A 990 54.43 29.95 -41.06
CA LEU A 990 53.94 29.06 -42.12
C LEU A 990 54.87 27.88 -42.43
N SER A 991 56.15 27.94 -42.02
CA SER A 991 57.10 26.82 -42.18
C SER A 991 56.63 25.54 -41.48
N THR A 992 55.93 25.69 -40.35
CA THR A 992 55.40 24.56 -39.56
C THR A 992 54.22 23.87 -40.24
N LEU A 993 53.41 24.62 -41.01
CA LEU A 993 52.31 24.10 -41.81
C LEU A 993 52.79 23.40 -43.10
N PHE A 994 53.86 23.91 -43.70
CA PHE A 994 54.40 23.42 -44.98
C PHE A 994 55.88 22.96 -44.88
N PRO A 995 56.21 21.98 -44.02
CA PRO A 995 57.60 21.69 -43.62
C PRO A 995 58.52 21.23 -44.77
N LYS A 996 58.01 20.50 -45.77
CA LYS A 996 58.80 20.07 -46.93
C LYS A 996 59.37 21.23 -47.75
N MET A 997 58.76 22.42 -47.71
CA MET A 997 59.10 23.53 -48.63
C MET A 997 60.38 24.28 -48.26
N LEU A 998 60.98 24.00 -47.09
CA LEU A 998 62.29 24.52 -46.66
C LEU A 998 63.46 23.57 -46.95
N ALA A 999 63.20 22.29 -47.27
CA ALA A 999 64.25 21.30 -47.48
C ALA A 999 64.91 21.38 -48.88
N GLU A 1000 64.34 22.18 -49.78
CA GLU A 1000 64.76 22.35 -51.19
C GLU A 1000 65.08 23.83 -51.53
N GLY A 1001 65.46 24.62 -50.52
CA GLY A 1001 65.79 26.05 -50.63
C GLY A 1001 67.29 26.33 -50.61
#